data_AF-A0A248VPC3-F1
#
_entry.id   AF-A0A248VPC3-F1
#
_cell.length_a   1.000
_cell.length_b   1.000
_cell.length_c   1.000
_cell.angle_alpha   90.00
_cell.angle_beta   90.00
_cell.angle_gamma   90.00
#
_symmetry.space_group_name_H-M   'P 1'
#
loop_
_entity.id
_entity.type
_entity.pdbx_description
1 polymer ?
#
loop_
_entity_poly.entity_id
_entity_poly.type
_entity_poly.pdbx_seq_one_letter_code
_entity_poly.pdbx_strand_id
1 'polypeptide(L)'
;MESVLPHDVPGGPSAGLPAGLPDPATLASLANAFFSALPGNAPQSGATPGVAGTLPFTAPVISEISNPAPAGSPLAGPGGTGTGVPGAALPQGHVPGGNLLPSSPTHVLSLGNRAPALAPHATAQNGLPDSVVTIAPALDPRFGGAALGVPQGHGAQRPAAGGASPGSPVSPASPVSPVCASPFYFVSESGQPHSATTASPDIVVPVWNEVSAQSFGLPGVDEPLAEQRFPYDRPAASHAAPPSKPAAHTGGSHYFLNPGEPSRSAGQVPGVPHAGASAHPPFDVNAIRRDFPILQERVNGRQLVWFDNAATTHKPQAVIDRLAYFYAHENSNIHRAAHALAGRATDAYEAARSKVQRFIGAASPEEIIFVRGTTEAINLIAKTWGVKHVGEGDEIIVSHLEHHANIVPWQQLAAQTGAKLRVIPVDDSGQVLLDEYRRLLNDRTKIVSVTQVSNALGTVVPVKEIVELAHRAGAKALVDGAQSVSHMRVDVQAIDADFFVFSGHKVFGPTGIGVVYGKRAILEDMPPWQGGGNMIADVTFERTVFQPPPNRFEAGTGNIADAVGLGAAIDYVQRVGIENIARYEHDLLAYATSVLQPVPGVRLIGTARDKASVLSFVLKGYETEEVGQALNEEGIAVRSGHHCAQPILRRFGVEATVRPSLAFYNTCDEVDALVSVVRRLSSRR
;
A
#
# COMPACT_ATOMS: atom_id res chain seq x y z
N MET A 1 30.00 -72.13 -15.76
CA MET A 1 28.67 -71.59 -15.40
C MET A 1 28.75 -70.09 -15.67
N GLU A 2 28.71 -69.63 -16.93
CA GLU A 2 27.55 -69.71 -17.88
C GLU A 2 26.26 -69.30 -17.17
N SER A 3 25.39 -68.42 -17.65
CA SER A 3 25.20 -67.64 -18.89
C SER A 3 23.97 -66.74 -18.55
N VAL A 4 23.63 -65.62 -19.21
CA VAL A 4 22.97 -65.50 -20.53
C VAL A 4 22.65 -63.99 -20.73
N LEU A 5 23.10 -63.40 -21.83
CA LEU A 5 22.59 -62.17 -22.51
C LEU A 5 21.28 -62.52 -23.28
N PRO A 6 20.40 -61.61 -23.78
CA PRO A 6 20.75 -60.33 -24.44
C PRO A 6 19.68 -59.20 -24.40
N HIS A 7 19.99 -58.02 -24.94
CA HIS A 7 19.25 -57.46 -26.08
C HIS A 7 19.87 -56.14 -26.58
N ASP A 8 20.16 -56.16 -27.89
CA ASP A 8 20.54 -55.07 -28.77
C ASP A 8 19.58 -53.87 -28.71
N VAL A 9 20.15 -52.66 -28.80
CA VAL A 9 19.42 -51.46 -29.24
C VAL A 9 19.96 -51.07 -30.62
N PRO A 10 19.10 -50.93 -31.65
CA PRO A 10 19.54 -50.65 -33.02
C PRO A 10 20.14 -49.24 -33.16
N GLY A 11 21.21 -49.13 -33.95
CA GLY A 11 21.79 -47.85 -34.37
C GLY A 11 20.82 -47.05 -35.24
N GLY A 12 20.44 -45.87 -34.75
CA GLY A 12 19.82 -44.81 -35.55
C GLY A 12 20.88 -43.96 -36.27
N PRO A 13 20.53 -43.29 -37.37
CA PRO A 13 21.50 -42.62 -38.23
C PRO A 13 22.14 -41.42 -37.52
N SER A 14 23.46 -41.33 -37.63
CA SER A 14 24.29 -40.18 -37.29
C SER A 14 23.82 -38.96 -38.10
N ALA A 15 22.91 -38.16 -37.52
CA ALA A 15 22.69 -36.80 -37.96
C ALA A 15 23.91 -35.97 -37.51
N GLY A 16 24.79 -35.67 -38.45
CA GLY A 16 25.93 -34.78 -38.20
C GLY A 16 25.44 -33.45 -37.64
N LEU A 17 26.05 -33.00 -36.54
CA LEU A 17 25.83 -31.66 -36.01
C LEU A 17 26.14 -30.63 -37.11
N PRO A 18 25.33 -29.55 -37.25
CA PRO A 18 25.59 -28.53 -38.25
C PRO A 18 26.98 -27.92 -38.03
N ALA A 19 27.73 -27.76 -39.12
CA ALA A 19 29.09 -27.21 -39.08
C ALA A 19 29.09 -25.81 -38.43
N GLY A 20 29.92 -25.63 -37.40
CA GLY A 20 30.10 -24.34 -36.72
C GLY A 20 29.87 -24.36 -35.20
N LEU A 21 29.37 -25.45 -34.63
CA LEU A 21 29.29 -25.61 -33.17
C LEU A 21 30.53 -26.33 -32.62
N PRO A 22 31.17 -25.83 -31.55
CA PRO A 22 32.29 -26.52 -30.92
C PRO A 22 31.83 -27.86 -30.35
N ASP A 23 32.72 -28.86 -30.41
CA ASP A 23 32.42 -30.21 -29.95
C ASP A 23 31.95 -30.21 -28.47
N PRO A 24 30.95 -31.03 -28.10
CA PRO A 24 30.45 -31.13 -26.73
C PRO A 24 31.53 -31.36 -25.66
N ALA A 25 32.60 -32.10 -25.97
CA ALA A 25 33.71 -32.31 -25.02
C ALA A 25 34.53 -31.02 -24.82
N THR A 26 34.69 -30.22 -25.87
CA THR A 26 35.32 -28.89 -25.81
C THR A 26 34.48 -27.89 -25.02
N LEU A 27 33.15 -27.91 -25.18
CA LEU A 27 32.22 -27.08 -24.40
C LEU A 27 32.23 -27.46 -22.91
N ALA A 28 32.26 -28.76 -22.59
CA ALA A 28 32.34 -29.23 -21.21
C ALA A 28 33.68 -28.85 -20.54
N SER A 29 34.78 -28.86 -21.29
CA SER A 29 36.10 -28.43 -20.81
C SER A 29 36.16 -26.92 -20.53
N LEU A 30 35.62 -26.09 -21.42
CA LEU A 30 35.55 -24.64 -21.23
C LEU A 30 34.61 -24.25 -20.07
N ALA A 31 33.49 -24.96 -19.90
CA ALA A 31 32.58 -24.74 -18.78
C ALA A 31 33.25 -25.08 -17.45
N ASN A 32 33.96 -26.21 -17.35
CA ASN A 32 34.70 -26.56 -16.14
C ASN A 32 35.84 -25.57 -15.84
N ALA A 33 36.54 -25.07 -16.86
CA ALA A 33 37.58 -24.05 -16.69
C ALA A 33 37.01 -22.70 -16.20
N PHE A 34 35.81 -22.34 -16.63
CA PHE A 34 35.13 -21.11 -16.22
C PHE A 34 34.68 -21.16 -14.75
N PHE A 35 34.18 -22.30 -14.27
CA PHE A 35 33.69 -22.46 -12.89
C PHE A 35 34.79 -22.76 -11.86
N SER A 36 36.03 -23.01 -12.30
CA SER A 36 37.18 -23.29 -11.41
C SER A 36 38.17 -22.14 -11.29
N ALA A 37 37.97 -21.01 -11.99
CA ALA A 37 38.82 -19.83 -11.87
C ALA A 37 38.28 -18.83 -10.82
N LEU A 38 39.11 -18.44 -9.85
CA LEU A 38 38.81 -17.34 -8.92
C LEU A 38 38.92 -15.97 -9.63
N PRO A 39 38.19 -14.93 -9.18
CA PRO A 39 38.09 -13.68 -9.92
C PRO A 39 39.45 -12.99 -10.06
N GLY A 40 39.91 -12.82 -11.30
CA GLY A 40 41.09 -12.02 -11.63
C GLY A 40 42.27 -12.76 -12.26
N ASN A 41 42.25 -14.09 -12.42
CA ASN A 41 43.34 -14.83 -13.08
C ASN A 41 42.84 -15.56 -14.34
N ALA A 42 43.49 -15.30 -15.48
CA ALA A 42 43.27 -16.04 -16.73
C ALA A 42 44.22 -17.26 -16.82
N PRO A 43 43.77 -18.44 -17.29
CA PRO A 43 44.62 -19.62 -17.38
C PRO A 43 45.57 -19.57 -18.60
N GLN A 44 46.83 -20.00 -18.38
CA GLN A 44 47.83 -20.20 -19.43
C GLN A 44 47.62 -21.55 -20.12
N SER A 45 47.59 -21.59 -21.46
CA SER A 45 47.59 -22.82 -22.26
C SER A 45 48.93 -23.03 -22.98
N GLY A 46 49.60 -24.14 -22.70
CA GLY A 46 50.80 -24.63 -23.39
C GLY A 46 50.49 -25.27 -24.76
N ALA A 47 51.48 -25.28 -25.64
CA ALA A 47 51.36 -25.49 -27.09
C ALA A 47 51.57 -26.95 -27.56
N THR A 48 50.88 -27.33 -28.64
CA THR A 48 51.33 -28.25 -29.71
C THR A 48 50.63 -27.92 -31.05
N PRO A 49 51.22 -28.26 -32.22
CA PRO A 49 51.23 -27.35 -33.37
C PRO A 49 50.27 -27.73 -34.51
N GLY A 50 49.71 -26.71 -35.17
CA GLY A 50 49.14 -26.84 -36.52
C GLY A 50 48.08 -25.80 -36.88
N VAL A 51 48.48 -24.84 -37.71
CA VAL A 51 47.67 -23.90 -38.52
C VAL A 51 47.37 -22.53 -37.89
N ALA A 52 47.67 -21.49 -38.69
CA ALA A 52 47.98 -20.12 -38.30
C ALA A 52 46.76 -19.20 -38.17
N GLY A 53 46.78 -18.36 -37.12
CA GLY A 53 45.87 -17.23 -36.93
C GLY A 53 46.38 -16.32 -35.83
N THR A 54 47.24 -15.36 -36.18
CA THR A 54 47.77 -14.35 -35.25
C THR A 54 46.80 -13.18 -35.15
N LEU A 55 46.04 -13.13 -34.06
CA LEU A 55 45.78 -11.86 -33.38
C LEU A 55 46.98 -11.59 -32.44
N PRO A 56 47.30 -10.31 -32.16
CA PRO A 56 47.61 -9.96 -30.79
C PRO A 56 46.69 -8.86 -30.28
N PHE A 57 46.28 -9.08 -29.04
CA PHE A 57 45.70 -8.12 -28.12
C PHE A 57 46.68 -6.95 -27.89
N THR A 58 46.30 -5.74 -28.26
CA THR A 58 46.64 -4.50 -27.54
C THR A 58 45.48 -3.52 -27.73
N ALA A 59 44.86 -3.13 -26.62
CA ALA A 59 43.98 -1.97 -26.60
C ALA A 59 44.86 -0.71 -26.46
N PRO A 60 44.78 0.22 -27.43
CA PRO A 60 44.82 1.63 -27.10
C PRO A 60 43.50 2.30 -27.49
N VAL A 61 42.98 3.09 -26.56
CA VAL A 61 42.26 4.36 -26.78
C VAL A 61 41.24 4.35 -27.93
N ILE A 62 39.96 4.36 -27.58
CA ILE A 62 38.85 4.58 -28.52
C ILE A 62 38.97 6.01 -29.08
N SER A 63 39.53 6.13 -30.28
CA SER A 63 39.30 7.24 -31.18
C SER A 63 38.31 6.80 -32.26
N GLU A 64 37.26 7.60 -32.41
CA GLU A 64 36.20 7.61 -33.41
C GLU A 64 36.48 6.90 -34.74
N ILE A 65 35.59 5.99 -35.17
CA ILE A 65 35.25 5.78 -36.59
C ILE A 65 33.75 5.44 -36.71
N SER A 66 33.03 6.35 -37.36
CA SER A 66 31.61 6.29 -37.72
C SER A 66 31.36 5.34 -38.90
N ASN A 67 30.26 4.59 -38.87
CA ASN A 67 29.77 3.82 -40.01
C ASN A 67 28.67 4.63 -40.75
N PRO A 68 28.71 4.82 -42.09
CA PRO A 68 27.76 5.67 -42.79
C PRO A 68 26.43 4.96 -43.07
N ALA A 69 25.31 5.64 -42.79
CA ALA A 69 23.98 5.20 -43.18
C ALA A 69 23.65 5.62 -44.63
N PRO A 70 22.89 4.81 -45.41
CA PRO A 70 22.53 5.11 -46.80
C PRO A 70 21.50 6.24 -46.94
N ALA A 71 21.54 6.93 -48.09
CA ALA A 71 20.76 8.14 -48.36
C ALA A 71 19.25 7.89 -48.46
N GLY A 72 18.44 8.64 -47.70
CA GLY A 72 16.97 8.63 -47.72
C GLY A 72 16.27 8.48 -46.36
N SER A 73 17.01 8.40 -45.25
CA SER A 73 16.44 8.23 -43.90
C SER A 73 16.06 9.56 -43.23
N PRO A 74 14.88 9.70 -42.59
CA PRO A 74 14.43 10.95 -41.95
C PRO A 74 15.05 11.23 -40.57
N LEU A 75 16.19 10.60 -40.25
CA LEU A 75 16.88 10.73 -38.95
C LEU A 75 18.07 11.71 -38.95
N ALA A 76 18.19 12.60 -39.94
CA ALA A 76 19.21 13.64 -39.97
C ALA A 76 18.72 14.95 -39.31
N GLY A 77 18.98 15.10 -38.01
CA GLY A 77 18.91 16.39 -37.31
C GLY A 77 20.08 17.32 -37.70
N PRO A 78 19.95 18.63 -37.48
CA PRO A 78 20.88 19.62 -38.01
C PRO A 78 22.17 19.64 -37.18
N GLY A 79 23.27 19.14 -37.73
CA GLY A 79 24.56 19.18 -37.06
C GLY A 79 25.59 18.19 -37.57
N GLY A 80 25.62 17.91 -38.87
CA GLY A 80 26.70 17.14 -39.48
C GLY A 80 27.89 18.05 -39.79
N THR A 81 28.93 18.03 -38.97
CA THR A 81 30.22 18.67 -39.29
C THR A 81 31.00 17.77 -40.24
N GLY A 82 30.73 17.92 -41.55
CA GLY A 82 31.66 17.50 -42.59
C GLY A 82 32.84 18.47 -42.66
N THR A 83 34.04 17.92 -42.73
CA THR A 83 35.30 18.65 -42.89
C THR A 83 35.44 19.23 -44.30
N GLY A 84 35.77 20.52 -44.41
CA GLY A 84 36.17 21.11 -45.69
C GLY A 84 36.26 22.64 -45.74
N VAL A 85 37.50 23.14 -45.68
CA VAL A 85 38.06 24.39 -46.29
C VAL A 85 37.73 25.77 -45.65
N PRO A 86 38.54 26.85 -45.87
CA PRO A 86 39.33 27.48 -44.81
C PRO A 86 39.21 29.02 -44.69
N GLY A 87 39.51 29.54 -43.49
CA GLY A 87 40.12 30.87 -43.30
C GLY A 87 39.22 32.10 -43.33
N ALA A 88 39.25 32.88 -42.24
CA ALA A 88 39.54 34.32 -42.22
C ALA A 88 39.29 34.88 -40.80
N ALA A 89 40.17 35.77 -40.36
CA ALA A 89 40.19 36.37 -39.03
C ALA A 89 39.44 37.72 -38.96
N LEU A 90 39.18 38.16 -37.71
CA LEU A 90 38.90 39.53 -37.21
C LEU A 90 37.43 40.01 -37.17
N PRO A 91 37.05 41.00 -36.31
CA PRO A 91 37.56 41.41 -34.99
C PRO A 91 36.47 41.71 -33.91
N GLN A 92 36.90 41.95 -32.67
CA GLN A 92 36.09 42.52 -31.58
C GLN A 92 35.76 44.02 -31.79
N GLY A 93 34.56 44.44 -31.37
CA GLY A 93 34.09 45.84 -31.32
C GLY A 93 32.89 46.01 -30.38
N HIS A 94 32.76 47.19 -29.75
CA HIS A 94 32.09 47.51 -28.49
C HIS A 94 30.63 48.06 -28.60
N VAL A 95 29.72 47.57 -27.71
CA VAL A 95 28.57 48.13 -26.88
C VAL A 95 27.78 49.41 -27.36
N PRO A 96 26.47 49.70 -27.03
CA PRO A 96 25.67 49.28 -25.85
C PRO A 96 24.11 49.15 -25.94
N GLY A 97 23.49 48.49 -24.94
CA GLY A 97 22.12 48.78 -24.47
C GLY A 97 21.16 47.59 -24.31
N GLY A 98 20.80 47.25 -23.05
CA GLY A 98 19.65 46.37 -22.74
C GLY A 98 19.92 45.38 -21.59
N ASN A 99 19.47 45.73 -20.39
CA ASN A 99 19.64 44.95 -19.15
C ASN A 99 18.90 43.60 -19.17
N LEU A 100 19.64 42.49 -19.04
CA LEU A 100 19.18 41.25 -18.43
C LEU A 100 20.24 40.79 -17.41
N LEU A 101 19.79 40.57 -16.17
CA LEU A 101 20.57 40.03 -15.05
C LEU A 101 20.71 38.50 -15.14
N PRO A 102 21.65 37.88 -14.40
CA PRO A 102 22.60 36.93 -14.97
C PRO A 102 22.30 35.46 -14.67
N SER A 103 22.54 34.60 -15.67
CA SER A 103 22.82 33.18 -15.47
C SER A 103 24.34 32.97 -15.54
N SER A 104 24.96 32.77 -14.37
CA SER A 104 26.40 32.52 -14.25
C SER A 104 26.80 31.13 -14.79
N PRO A 105 27.97 31.00 -15.42
CA PRO A 105 28.42 29.77 -16.06
C PRO A 105 29.05 28.78 -15.08
N THR A 106 28.78 27.50 -15.33
CA THR A 106 29.39 26.34 -14.66
C THR A 106 30.89 26.27 -14.99
N HIS A 107 31.74 26.33 -13.96
CA HIS A 107 33.14 25.91 -14.05
C HIS A 107 33.40 24.72 -13.13
N VAL A 108 34.06 23.73 -13.72
CA VAL A 108 34.60 22.52 -13.12
C VAL A 108 35.83 22.88 -12.28
N LEU A 109 36.03 22.16 -11.17
CA LEU A 109 37.16 22.14 -10.20
C LEU A 109 36.90 22.83 -8.84
N SER A 110 36.48 22.06 -7.83
CA SER A 110 37.14 21.98 -6.51
C SER A 110 36.38 21.02 -5.58
N LEU A 111 36.80 19.76 -5.53
CA LEU A 111 36.49 18.84 -4.43
C LEU A 111 37.77 18.70 -3.60
N GLY A 112 37.95 19.64 -2.69
CA GLY A 112 39.05 19.67 -1.73
C GLY A 112 38.63 20.54 -0.55
N ASN A 113 38.77 19.99 0.65
CA ASN A 113 38.52 20.59 1.97
C ASN A 113 37.10 20.50 2.54
N ARG A 114 36.78 19.32 3.10
CA ARG A 114 36.30 19.23 4.50
C ARG A 114 36.86 17.96 5.14
N ALA A 115 38.04 18.07 5.76
CA ALA A 115 38.56 17.08 6.70
C ALA A 115 38.03 17.42 8.11
N PRO A 116 37.56 16.44 8.91
CA PRO A 116 37.36 16.63 10.33
C PRO A 116 38.70 16.56 11.07
N ALA A 117 38.92 17.52 11.98
CA ALA A 117 40.02 17.49 12.92
C ALA A 117 39.74 16.43 14.01
N LEU A 118 40.65 15.48 14.18
CA LEU A 118 40.68 14.55 15.32
C LEU A 118 41.89 14.89 16.20
N ALA A 119 41.62 15.20 17.47
CA ALA A 119 42.61 15.23 18.54
C ALA A 119 42.77 13.81 19.15
N PRO A 120 43.89 13.50 19.81
CA PRO A 120 44.49 12.16 19.80
C PRO A 120 44.02 11.26 20.94
N HIS A 121 43.87 9.96 20.66
CA HIS A 121 43.79 8.91 21.68
C HIS A 121 44.98 7.95 21.61
N ALA A 122 45.30 7.41 22.77
CA ALA A 122 46.58 6.84 23.17
C ALA A 122 47.00 5.56 22.42
N THR A 123 48.31 5.40 22.27
CA THR A 123 49.02 4.25 21.71
C THR A 123 48.80 2.97 22.53
N ALA A 124 48.35 1.89 21.89
CA ALA A 124 48.43 0.55 22.45
C ALA A 124 49.88 0.02 22.37
N GLN A 125 50.41 -0.48 23.50
CA GLN A 125 51.74 -1.06 23.63
C GLN A 125 51.76 -2.49 23.04
N ASN A 126 51.81 -2.62 21.71
CA ASN A 126 51.86 -3.95 21.08
C ASN A 126 52.74 -4.05 19.83
N GLY A 127 53.45 -3.00 19.40
CA GLY A 127 54.59 -3.13 18.49
C GLY A 127 54.34 -3.81 17.12
N LEU A 128 53.21 -3.57 16.46
CA LEU A 128 52.98 -3.99 15.07
C LEU A 128 52.54 -2.77 14.22
N PRO A 129 53.06 -2.58 12.99
CA PRO A 129 52.78 -1.41 12.16
C PRO A 129 51.45 -1.52 11.39
N ASP A 130 50.66 -0.44 11.41
CA ASP A 130 49.42 -0.30 10.62
C ASP A 130 49.74 -0.03 9.14
N SER A 131 49.22 -0.89 8.26
CA SER A 131 49.16 -0.66 6.81
C SER A 131 47.71 -0.45 6.41
N VAL A 132 47.37 0.74 5.92
CA VAL A 132 46.01 1.13 5.51
C VAL A 132 45.76 0.66 4.07
N VAL A 133 44.74 -0.18 3.87
CA VAL A 133 44.09 -0.41 2.57
C VAL A 133 42.65 0.06 2.69
N THR A 134 42.25 1.04 1.88
CA THR A 134 40.90 1.59 1.84
C THR A 134 40.03 0.75 0.90
N ILE A 135 38.98 0.09 1.42
CA ILE A 135 37.89 -0.52 0.65
C ILE A 135 36.60 0.22 0.99
N ALA A 136 35.87 0.65 -0.04
CA ALA A 136 34.56 1.31 0.06
C ALA A 136 33.49 0.31 0.55
N PRO A 137 32.60 0.67 1.50
CA PRO A 137 31.62 -0.28 2.01
C PRO A 137 30.36 -0.31 1.13
N ALA A 138 30.12 -1.47 0.52
CA ALA A 138 28.80 -1.94 0.14
C ALA A 138 28.51 -3.22 0.93
N LEU A 139 27.32 -3.25 1.56
CA LEU A 139 26.53 -4.41 2.00
C LEU A 139 27.26 -5.53 2.80
N ASP A 140 26.99 -5.59 4.09
CA ASP A 140 27.30 -6.74 4.95
C ASP A 140 26.00 -7.40 5.48
N PRO A 141 25.73 -8.67 5.16
CA PRO A 141 24.76 -9.50 5.86
C PRO A 141 25.45 -10.21 7.05
N ARG A 142 24.98 -9.93 8.27
CA ARG A 142 25.52 -10.58 9.48
C ARG A 142 24.95 -11.96 9.69
N PHE A 143 25.82 -12.98 9.71
CA PHE A 143 25.67 -14.19 10.51
C PHE A 143 27.02 -14.55 11.13
N GLY A 144 27.03 -14.86 12.43
CA GLY A 144 28.18 -15.49 13.09
C GLY A 144 28.13 -15.46 14.61
N GLY A 145 27.83 -16.60 15.22
CA GLY A 145 27.98 -16.85 16.66
C GLY A 145 27.89 -18.36 16.98
N ALA A 146 29.00 -19.08 16.75
CA ALA A 146 29.28 -20.44 17.22
C ALA A 146 29.45 -20.46 18.76
N ALA A 147 29.35 -21.53 19.54
CA ALA A 147 28.95 -22.95 19.44
C ALA A 147 28.91 -23.46 20.91
N LEU A 148 28.24 -24.58 21.19
CA LEU A 148 28.71 -25.65 22.10
C LEU A 148 27.68 -26.81 22.20
N GLY A 149 28.06 -27.97 21.64
CA GLY A 149 27.87 -29.30 22.23
C GLY A 149 26.47 -29.94 22.26
N VAL A 150 26.19 -30.87 21.34
CA VAL A 150 25.07 -31.83 21.42
C VAL A 150 25.58 -33.17 21.97
N PRO A 151 24.95 -33.77 23.00
CA PRO A 151 25.07 -35.19 23.27
C PRO A 151 23.97 -35.97 22.55
N GLN A 152 24.36 -37.01 21.82
CA GLN A 152 23.45 -38.01 21.26
C GLN A 152 22.80 -38.85 22.36
N GLY A 153 21.48 -39.02 22.30
CA GLY A 153 20.71 -39.94 23.15
C GLY A 153 20.25 -41.17 22.37
N HIS A 154 20.64 -42.34 22.84
CA HIS A 154 20.27 -43.68 22.37
C HIS A 154 18.77 -43.98 22.50
N GLY A 155 18.27 -44.82 21.59
CA GLY A 155 16.92 -45.37 21.64
C GLY A 155 16.76 -46.56 22.59
N ALA A 156 15.51 -46.82 22.99
CA ALA A 156 14.99 -48.15 23.29
C ALA A 156 13.47 -48.15 23.49
N GLN A 157 12.85 -49.18 22.90
CA GLN A 157 11.70 -49.99 23.36
C GLN A 157 10.24 -49.61 23.02
N ARG A 158 9.75 -50.36 22.01
CA ARG A 158 8.40 -50.98 21.94
C ARG A 158 8.20 -52.01 23.08
N PRO A 159 6.93 -52.38 23.35
CA PRO A 159 6.58 -53.78 23.60
C PRO A 159 5.65 -54.37 22.54
N ALA A 160 5.79 -55.68 22.32
CA ALA A 160 5.03 -56.52 21.40
C ALA A 160 4.11 -57.52 22.15
N ALA A 161 3.29 -58.21 21.36
CA ALA A 161 2.12 -59.04 21.70
C ALA A 161 2.37 -60.47 22.26
N GLY A 162 1.27 -61.15 22.64
CA GLY A 162 1.11 -62.62 22.80
C GLY A 162 -0.12 -62.92 23.70
N GLY A 163 -1.16 -63.70 23.33
CA GLY A 163 -1.26 -65.12 22.92
C GLY A 163 -2.09 -65.85 24.03
N ALA A 164 -2.99 -66.83 23.87
CA ALA A 164 -3.36 -67.78 22.83
C ALA A 164 -4.75 -68.43 23.12
N SER A 165 -5.33 -69.08 22.10
CA SER A 165 -6.54 -69.97 22.06
C SER A 165 -6.30 -71.37 22.73
N PRO A 166 -7.10 -72.47 22.53
CA PRO A 166 -8.39 -72.72 21.83
C PRO A 166 -9.38 -73.73 22.50
N GLY A 167 -10.58 -73.91 21.90
CA GLY A 167 -11.44 -75.11 22.09
C GLY A 167 -12.89 -75.01 21.55
N SER A 168 -13.13 -75.48 20.31
CA SER A 168 -14.38 -75.56 19.50
C SER A 168 -15.36 -76.70 19.92
N PRO A 169 -16.47 -77.08 19.21
CA PRO A 169 -17.14 -76.61 17.95
C PRO A 169 -18.70 -76.45 18.09
N VAL A 170 -19.55 -76.01 17.12
CA VAL A 170 -19.94 -76.52 15.78
C VAL A 170 -20.76 -75.43 15.00
N SER A 171 -20.57 -75.34 13.67
CA SER A 171 -21.11 -74.40 12.64
C SER A 171 -22.44 -74.89 11.98
N PRO A 172 -23.00 -74.35 10.85
CA PRO A 172 -22.60 -73.18 10.03
C PRO A 172 -23.74 -72.28 9.47
N ALA A 173 -23.42 -71.00 9.19
CA ALA A 173 -23.76 -70.30 7.94
C ALA A 173 -22.96 -68.98 7.85
N SER A 174 -22.32 -68.77 6.71
CA SER A 174 -21.27 -67.78 6.41
C SER A 174 -21.80 -66.62 5.53
N PRO A 175 -21.02 -65.55 5.23
CA PRO A 175 -20.35 -64.69 6.20
C PRO A 175 -20.28 -63.17 5.84
N VAL A 176 -19.88 -62.40 6.86
CA VAL A 176 -19.14 -61.10 6.91
C VAL A 176 -19.85 -59.74 6.76
N SER A 177 -19.89 -59.03 7.90
CA SER A 177 -20.21 -57.62 8.17
C SER A 177 -18.91 -56.77 8.38
N PRO A 178 -18.89 -55.60 9.07
CA PRO A 178 -19.27 -54.24 8.63
C PRO A 178 -18.19 -53.14 8.85
N VAL A 179 -18.35 -52.02 8.13
CA VAL A 179 -18.22 -50.59 8.51
C VAL A 179 -17.04 -50.11 9.38
N CYS A 180 -16.27 -49.13 8.86
CA CYS A 180 -16.06 -47.85 9.56
C CYS A 180 -15.65 -46.71 8.61
N ALA A 181 -16.25 -45.53 8.86
CA ALA A 181 -16.37 -44.38 7.98
C ALA A 181 -15.16 -43.44 8.00
N SER A 182 -14.95 -42.77 6.86
CA SER A 182 -14.06 -41.61 6.70
C SER A 182 -14.86 -40.49 5.99
N PRO A 183 -14.72 -39.20 6.37
CA PRO A 183 -15.69 -38.15 6.08
C PRO A 183 -15.15 -37.17 5.03
N PHE A 184 -15.36 -37.45 3.74
CA PHE A 184 -15.22 -36.44 2.68
C PHE A 184 -16.19 -36.75 1.56
N TYR A 185 -17.25 -35.94 1.45
CA TYR A 185 -18.29 -36.05 0.42
C TYR A 185 -18.34 -34.73 -0.34
N PHE A 186 -17.81 -34.73 -1.57
CA PHE A 186 -18.48 -34.20 -2.78
C PHE A 186 -17.47 -34.05 -3.93
N VAL A 187 -17.37 -35.10 -4.76
CA VAL A 187 -17.09 -35.01 -6.20
C VAL A 187 -17.94 -36.08 -6.86
N SER A 188 -18.58 -35.74 -7.99
CA SER A 188 -19.47 -36.54 -8.87
C SER A 188 -20.94 -36.60 -8.38
N GLU A 189 -21.98 -36.33 -9.16
CA GLU A 189 -22.16 -36.34 -10.62
C GLU A 189 -23.16 -35.28 -11.11
N SER A 190 -22.90 -34.84 -12.33
CA SER A 190 -23.78 -34.17 -13.27
C SER A 190 -24.93 -35.06 -13.76
N GLY A 191 -26.14 -34.51 -13.94
CA GLY A 191 -27.09 -35.02 -14.95
C GLY A 191 -28.59 -34.82 -14.74
N GLN A 192 -29.15 -33.75 -15.33
CA GLN A 192 -30.45 -33.72 -16.07
C GLN A 192 -31.78 -33.57 -15.26
N PRO A 193 -32.89 -33.05 -15.85
CA PRO A 193 -33.34 -31.67 -15.65
C PRO A 193 -34.78 -31.55 -15.11
N HIS A 194 -35.15 -30.45 -14.43
CA HIS A 194 -36.56 -30.09 -14.24
C HIS A 194 -36.84 -28.57 -14.25
N SER A 195 -37.64 -28.19 -15.25
CA SER A 195 -38.70 -27.18 -15.36
C SER A 195 -38.66 -25.91 -14.50
N ALA A 196 -38.75 -24.79 -15.20
CA ALA A 196 -38.92 -23.43 -14.71
C ALA A 196 -40.23 -23.21 -13.94
N THR A 197 -40.12 -22.48 -12.82
CA THR A 197 -41.12 -21.51 -12.36
C THR A 197 -40.37 -20.31 -11.77
N THR A 198 -40.57 -19.18 -12.44
CA THR A 198 -40.11 -17.82 -12.13
C THR A 198 -40.77 -17.28 -10.86
N ALA A 199 -39.97 -16.91 -9.85
CA ALA A 199 -40.23 -15.86 -8.88
C ALA A 199 -38.94 -15.57 -8.09
N SER A 200 -38.17 -14.58 -8.50
CA SER A 200 -37.07 -14.03 -7.70
C SER A 200 -37.66 -13.16 -6.59
N PRO A 201 -37.23 -13.27 -5.32
CA PRO A 201 -37.62 -12.28 -4.34
C PRO A 201 -36.84 -10.99 -4.59
N ASP A 202 -37.57 -9.89 -4.76
CA ASP A 202 -37.03 -8.55 -4.86
C ASP A 202 -36.13 -8.24 -3.65
N ILE A 203 -34.87 -7.94 -3.93
CA ILE A 203 -33.94 -7.40 -2.94
C ILE A 203 -34.31 -5.93 -2.76
N VAL A 204 -35.08 -5.63 -1.72
CA VAL A 204 -35.34 -4.26 -1.27
C VAL A 204 -34.12 -3.79 -0.48
N VAL A 205 -33.34 -2.89 -1.09
CA VAL A 205 -32.26 -2.16 -0.40
C VAL A 205 -32.93 -1.13 0.52
N PRO A 206 -32.79 -1.21 1.85
CA PRO A 206 -33.40 -0.23 2.73
C PRO A 206 -32.55 1.05 2.72
N VAL A 207 -33.21 2.18 2.49
CA VAL A 207 -32.63 3.53 2.65
C VAL A 207 -32.73 3.87 4.13
N TRP A 208 -31.62 3.79 4.86
CA TRP A 208 -31.54 4.20 6.26
C TRP A 208 -31.09 5.66 6.32
N ASN A 209 -32.04 6.59 6.46
CA ASN A 209 -31.77 8.03 6.55
C ASN A 209 -31.57 8.55 7.98
N GLU A 210 -31.62 7.70 9.00
CA GLU A 210 -31.47 8.14 10.39
C GLU A 210 -30.60 7.15 11.19
N VAL A 211 -29.31 7.45 11.31
CA VAL A 211 -28.43 6.85 12.32
C VAL A 211 -28.38 7.82 13.50
N SER A 212 -28.98 7.43 14.62
CA SER A 212 -28.78 8.09 15.92
C SER A 212 -27.38 7.74 16.44
N ALA A 213 -26.42 8.66 16.34
CA ALA A 213 -25.10 8.50 16.92
C ALA A 213 -25.17 8.67 18.44
N GLN A 214 -25.28 7.58 19.19
CA GLN A 214 -24.84 7.59 20.58
C GLN A 214 -23.31 7.48 20.59
N SER A 215 -22.62 8.41 21.26
CA SER A 215 -21.16 8.39 21.42
C SER A 215 -20.70 7.09 22.09
N PHE A 216 -19.47 6.66 21.84
CA PHE A 216 -18.83 5.59 22.62
C PHE A 216 -18.52 5.98 24.07
N GLY A 217 -18.92 7.18 24.51
CA GLY A 217 -18.71 7.65 25.88
C GLY A 217 -17.24 7.93 26.16
N LEU A 218 -16.48 8.36 25.15
CA LEU A 218 -15.11 8.84 25.36
C LEU A 218 -15.16 10.14 26.19
N PRO A 219 -14.17 10.39 27.07
CA PRO A 219 -14.15 11.59 27.90
C PRO A 219 -14.30 12.86 27.05
N GLY A 220 -15.10 13.83 27.52
CA GLY A 220 -15.22 15.14 26.87
C GLY A 220 -16.03 15.22 25.57
N VAL A 221 -16.65 14.13 25.12
CA VAL A 221 -17.56 14.15 23.96
C VAL A 221 -18.96 14.67 24.36
N ASP A 222 -19.43 14.35 25.58
CA ASP A 222 -20.78 14.68 26.08
C ASP A 222 -20.81 15.60 27.34
N GLU A 223 -19.66 15.98 27.91
CA GLU A 223 -19.57 16.79 29.15
C GLU A 223 -18.58 17.96 29.00
N PRO A 224 -18.88 19.16 29.53
CA PRO A 224 -17.90 20.25 29.59
C PRO A 224 -16.77 19.86 30.56
N LEU A 225 -15.58 19.60 30.01
CA LEU A 225 -14.36 19.28 30.76
C LEU A 225 -13.85 20.52 31.53
N ALA A 226 -14.53 20.86 32.63
CA ALA A 226 -13.95 21.65 33.70
C ALA A 226 -13.35 20.68 34.74
N GLU A 227 -12.02 20.69 34.84
CA GLU A 227 -11.25 20.12 35.96
C GLU A 227 -11.17 18.58 36.06
N GLN A 228 -10.56 17.91 35.09
CA GLN A 228 -9.92 16.61 35.33
C GLN A 228 -8.40 16.73 35.24
N ARG A 229 -7.73 16.47 36.38
CA ARG A 229 -6.26 16.40 36.49
C ARG A 229 -5.77 15.15 35.76
N PHE A 230 -4.79 15.32 34.87
CA PHE A 230 -4.22 14.27 34.04
C PHE A 230 -3.49 13.20 34.87
N PRO A 231 -3.59 11.90 34.54
CA PRO A 231 -2.92 10.82 35.28
C PRO A 231 -1.39 10.92 35.33
N TYR A 232 -0.78 11.67 34.40
CA TYR A 232 0.68 11.76 34.23
C TYR A 232 1.35 12.88 35.04
N ASP A 233 0.60 13.67 35.81
CA ASP A 233 1.13 14.79 36.61
C ASP A 233 1.59 14.40 38.04
N ARG A 234 1.76 13.11 38.37
CA ARG A 234 2.27 12.69 39.70
C ARG A 234 3.80 12.51 39.71
N PRO A 235 4.54 13.22 40.58
CA PRO A 235 5.89 12.81 40.94
C PRO A 235 5.86 11.52 41.78
N ALA A 236 6.87 10.67 41.60
CA ALA A 236 7.03 9.42 42.34
C ALA A 236 7.27 9.69 43.84
N ALA A 237 6.44 9.12 44.72
CA ALA A 237 6.76 8.98 46.14
C ALA A 237 6.01 7.81 46.82
N SER A 238 6.84 6.84 47.25
CA SER A 238 6.84 6.03 48.48
C SER A 238 5.57 5.42 49.08
N HIS A 239 5.67 4.12 49.35
CA HIS A 239 4.82 3.23 50.14
C HIS A 239 4.29 3.79 51.49
N ALA A 240 2.99 3.67 51.70
CA ALA A 240 2.37 3.51 53.03
C ALA A 240 1.02 2.75 52.92
N ALA A 241 0.72 1.92 53.92
CA ALA A 241 -0.32 0.89 54.00
C ALA A 241 -1.76 1.45 54.30
N PRO A 242 -2.83 0.63 54.22
CA PRO A 242 -4.21 1.11 54.02
C PRO A 242 -5.02 1.25 55.32
N PRO A 243 -6.16 1.97 55.30
CA PRO A 243 -7.21 1.80 56.30
C PRO A 243 -8.51 1.19 55.76
N SER A 244 -9.30 0.77 56.73
CA SER A 244 -10.37 -0.23 56.77
C SER A 244 -11.79 0.27 56.40
N LYS A 245 -12.66 -0.70 56.12
CA LYS A 245 -14.14 -0.63 55.95
C LYS A 245 -14.87 0.19 57.04
N PRO A 246 -16.12 0.61 56.73
CA PRO A 246 -17.24 0.29 57.62
C PRO A 246 -18.47 -0.30 56.88
N ALA A 247 -19.40 -0.82 57.68
CA ALA A 247 -20.47 -1.75 57.34
C ALA A 247 -21.86 -1.11 57.13
N ALA A 248 -22.70 -1.88 56.41
CA ALA A 248 -24.15 -2.09 56.48
C ALA A 248 -25.10 -1.01 57.03
N HIS A 249 -26.10 -0.65 56.21
CA HIS A 249 -27.45 -0.32 56.66
C HIS A 249 -28.51 -1.00 55.79
N THR A 250 -29.53 -1.50 56.49
CA THR A 250 -30.68 -2.31 56.09
C THR A 250 -31.92 -1.48 55.77
N GLY A 251 -32.78 -2.00 54.87
CA GLY A 251 -34.24 -1.92 55.02
C GLY A 251 -35.02 -1.24 53.88
N GLY A 252 -35.93 -1.98 53.24
CA GLY A 252 -37.06 -1.40 52.51
C GLY A 252 -37.52 -2.12 51.23
N SER A 253 -38.10 -3.31 51.37
CA SER A 253 -38.86 -4.02 50.31
C SER A 253 -40.34 -3.61 50.39
N HIS A 254 -40.98 -3.27 49.26
CA HIS A 254 -42.43 -3.42 49.09
C HIS A 254 -42.80 -3.79 47.64
N TYR A 255 -43.27 -5.04 47.50
CA TYR A 255 -44.09 -5.60 46.42
C TYR A 255 -45.52 -5.03 46.46
N PHE A 256 -46.21 -4.87 45.31
CA PHE A 256 -47.42 -5.65 44.94
C PHE A 256 -48.18 -5.17 43.67
N LEU A 257 -48.48 -6.15 42.80
CA LEU A 257 -49.67 -6.44 41.95
C LEU A 257 -50.05 -5.61 40.71
N ASN A 258 -49.93 -6.28 39.55
CA ASN A 258 -50.99 -6.45 38.53
C ASN A 258 -51.80 -7.74 38.91
N PRO A 259 -53.04 -8.07 38.43
CA PRO A 259 -53.59 -7.85 37.06
C PRO A 259 -55.14 -7.64 36.91
N GLY A 260 -55.66 -7.37 35.69
CA GLY A 260 -57.05 -7.72 35.28
C GLY A 260 -57.83 -6.77 34.34
N GLU A 261 -57.85 -7.10 33.04
CA GLU A 261 -58.56 -6.61 31.82
C GLU A 261 -60.07 -6.20 31.87
N PRO A 262 -60.77 -5.84 30.75
CA PRO A 262 -60.41 -5.18 29.47
C PRO A 262 -61.37 -4.01 29.08
N SER A 263 -60.94 -3.06 28.24
CA SER A 263 -61.88 -2.23 27.45
C SER A 263 -61.30 -1.88 26.08
N ARG A 264 -62.19 -1.85 25.09
CA ARG A 264 -61.94 -1.95 23.65
C ARG A 264 -61.71 -0.60 22.96
N SER A 265 -60.89 -0.69 21.92
CA SER A 265 -60.82 0.14 20.69
C SER A 265 -60.51 1.63 20.78
N ALA A 266 -59.34 2.02 20.24
CA ALA A 266 -59.23 2.92 19.08
C ALA A 266 -57.74 3.07 18.65
N GLY A 267 -57.47 2.92 17.35
CA GLY A 267 -56.29 3.49 16.67
C GLY A 267 -54.94 2.80 16.88
N GLN A 268 -54.74 1.65 16.24
CA GLN A 268 -53.44 1.01 16.14
C GLN A 268 -52.56 1.77 15.12
N VAL A 269 -51.75 2.71 15.61
CA VAL A 269 -50.58 3.21 14.87
C VAL A 269 -49.51 2.11 14.98
N PRO A 270 -48.94 1.60 13.88
CA PRO A 270 -47.85 0.64 13.97
C PRO A 270 -46.68 1.29 14.71
N GLY A 271 -46.30 0.70 15.84
CA GLY A 271 -45.14 1.13 16.61
C GLY A 271 -43.90 1.16 15.72
N VAL A 272 -43.20 2.29 15.77
CA VAL A 272 -41.88 2.48 15.17
C VAL A 272 -40.99 1.30 15.59
N PRO A 273 -40.44 0.51 14.64
CA PRO A 273 -39.44 -0.49 14.98
C PRO A 273 -38.27 0.22 15.64
N HIS A 274 -37.96 -0.11 16.89
CA HIS A 274 -36.69 0.30 17.47
C HIS A 274 -35.57 -0.11 16.52
N ALA A 275 -34.80 0.89 16.09
CA ALA A 275 -33.62 0.72 15.26
C ALA A 275 -32.80 -0.44 15.82
N GLY A 276 -32.62 -1.49 15.01
CA GLY A 276 -31.85 -2.64 15.41
C GLY A 276 -30.48 -2.19 15.89
N ALA A 277 -30.09 -2.65 17.08
CA ALA A 277 -28.71 -2.61 17.53
C ALA A 277 -27.82 -3.07 16.36
N SER A 278 -26.74 -2.33 16.08
CA SER A 278 -25.78 -2.72 15.06
C SER A 278 -25.48 -4.21 15.22
N ALA A 279 -25.64 -5.01 14.16
CA ALA A 279 -25.36 -6.45 14.17
C ALA A 279 -23.86 -6.77 14.38
N HIS A 280 -23.07 -5.77 14.71
CA HIS A 280 -21.63 -5.83 14.94
C HIS A 280 -21.36 -5.87 16.46
N PRO A 281 -20.32 -6.61 16.89
CA PRO A 281 -19.93 -6.66 18.30
C PRO A 281 -19.64 -5.26 18.85
N PRO A 282 -19.82 -5.03 20.17
CA PRO A 282 -19.43 -3.78 20.82
C PRO A 282 -17.94 -3.48 20.54
N PHE A 283 -17.63 -2.22 20.23
CA PHE A 283 -16.29 -1.78 19.84
C PHE A 283 -15.36 -1.75 21.05
N ASP A 284 -14.53 -2.79 21.21
CA ASP A 284 -13.48 -2.86 22.22
C ASP A 284 -12.12 -2.57 21.57
N VAL A 285 -11.62 -1.35 21.76
CA VAL A 285 -10.31 -0.93 21.23
C VAL A 285 -9.17 -1.82 21.74
N ASN A 286 -9.22 -2.30 22.98
CA ASN A 286 -8.16 -3.14 23.53
C ASN A 286 -8.17 -4.53 22.91
N ALA A 287 -9.35 -5.05 22.56
CA ALA A 287 -9.46 -6.26 21.76
C ALA A 287 -8.89 -6.08 20.35
N ILE A 288 -9.26 -4.99 19.69
CA ILE A 288 -8.75 -4.65 18.36
C ILE A 288 -7.22 -4.51 18.38
N ARG A 289 -6.66 -3.79 19.36
CA ARG A 289 -5.20 -3.58 19.47
C ARG A 289 -4.41 -4.88 19.55
N ARG A 290 -4.97 -5.95 20.13
CA ARG A 290 -4.31 -7.27 20.18
C ARG A 290 -4.17 -7.91 18.81
N ASP A 291 -4.99 -7.53 17.83
CA ASP A 291 -4.87 -8.02 16.47
C ASP A 291 -3.66 -7.38 15.74
N PHE A 292 -3.07 -6.31 16.26
CA PHE A 292 -1.94 -5.61 15.63
C PHE A 292 -0.65 -5.90 16.42
N PRO A 293 0.13 -6.94 16.05
CA PRO A 293 1.27 -7.38 16.85
C PRO A 293 2.33 -6.28 17.05
N ILE A 294 2.56 -5.44 16.04
CA ILE A 294 3.55 -4.36 16.11
C ILE A 294 3.27 -3.32 17.20
N LEU A 295 2.01 -3.17 17.64
CA LEU A 295 1.66 -2.22 18.72
C LEU A 295 2.21 -2.67 20.08
N GLN A 296 2.68 -3.91 20.22
CA GLN A 296 3.34 -4.41 21.43
C GLN A 296 4.84 -4.06 21.48
N GLU A 297 5.41 -3.59 20.38
CA GLU A 297 6.83 -3.23 20.32
C GLU A 297 7.17 -2.05 21.22
N ARG A 298 8.44 -2.02 21.66
CA ARG A 298 9.01 -0.90 22.41
C ARG A 298 9.97 -0.10 21.54
N VAL A 299 9.77 1.21 21.48
CA VAL A 299 10.63 2.16 20.79
C VAL A 299 11.22 3.11 21.81
N ASN A 300 12.54 3.28 21.81
CA ASN A 300 13.26 4.10 22.80
C ASN A 300 12.97 3.70 24.27
N GLY A 301 12.73 2.41 24.52
CA GLY A 301 12.37 1.86 25.83
C GLY A 301 10.92 2.13 26.27
N ARG A 302 10.13 2.86 25.48
CA ARG A 302 8.73 3.20 25.71
C ARG A 302 7.81 2.31 24.89
N GLN A 303 6.53 2.20 25.28
CA GLN A 303 5.52 1.52 24.45
C GLN A 303 5.30 2.33 23.16
N LEU A 304 5.25 1.66 22.00
CA LEU A 304 4.95 2.34 20.75
C LEU A 304 3.56 2.99 20.77
N VAL A 305 3.52 4.28 20.46
CA VAL A 305 2.30 5.02 20.13
C VAL A 305 2.37 5.43 18.67
N TRP A 306 1.57 4.79 17.81
CA TRP A 306 1.59 5.04 16.38
C TRP A 306 0.51 6.03 15.94
N PHE A 307 0.93 7.24 15.57
CA PHE A 307 0.10 8.31 15.03
C PHE A 307 0.52 8.75 13.61
N ASP A 308 1.17 7.88 12.82
CA ASP A 308 1.48 8.14 11.40
C ASP A 308 0.63 7.29 10.43
N ASN A 309 -0.63 7.06 10.81
CA ASN A 309 -1.61 6.26 10.07
C ASN A 309 -1.92 6.81 8.66
N ALA A 310 -1.95 8.14 8.51
CA ALA A 310 -2.19 8.78 7.22
C ALA A 310 -1.02 8.59 6.23
N ALA A 311 0.17 8.20 6.69
CA ALA A 311 1.25 7.73 5.82
C ALA A 311 1.08 6.24 5.51
N THR A 312 0.96 5.40 6.54
CA THR A 312 0.69 3.97 6.40
C THR A 312 0.10 3.43 7.70
N THR A 313 -0.86 2.52 7.61
CA THR A 313 -1.42 1.87 8.80
C THR A 313 -0.65 0.60 9.14
N HIS A 314 -0.77 0.11 10.37
CA HIS A 314 -0.26 -1.21 10.73
C HIS A 314 -1.17 -2.32 10.21
N LYS A 315 -0.67 -3.56 10.25
CA LYS A 315 -1.34 -4.72 9.64
C LYS A 315 -1.88 -5.62 10.74
N PRO A 316 -3.16 -6.03 10.69
CA PRO A 316 -3.67 -7.00 11.64
C PRO A 316 -3.06 -8.38 11.33
N GLN A 317 -3.00 -9.24 12.34
CA GLN A 317 -2.43 -10.59 12.25
C GLN A 317 -3.06 -11.40 11.11
N ALA A 318 -4.37 -11.24 10.90
CA ALA A 318 -5.10 -11.89 9.80
C ALA A 318 -4.51 -11.60 8.41
N VAL A 319 -3.98 -10.39 8.16
CA VAL A 319 -3.34 -10.03 6.89
C VAL A 319 -1.96 -10.68 6.79
N ILE A 320 -1.19 -10.66 7.87
CA ILE A 320 0.14 -11.28 7.96
C ILE A 320 0.03 -12.78 7.70
N ASP A 321 -0.89 -13.45 8.38
CA ASP A 321 -1.16 -14.88 8.25
C ASP A 321 -1.63 -15.22 6.84
N ARG A 322 -2.48 -14.38 6.23
CA ARG A 322 -2.97 -14.62 4.87
C ARG A 322 -1.85 -14.58 3.85
N LEU A 323 -0.93 -13.62 3.96
CA LEU A 323 0.26 -13.53 3.12
C LEU A 323 1.18 -14.74 3.31
N ALA A 324 1.47 -15.10 4.56
CA ALA A 324 2.30 -16.26 4.89
C ALA A 324 1.69 -17.55 4.31
N TYR A 325 0.38 -17.74 4.45
CA TYR A 325 -0.35 -18.88 3.91
C TYR A 325 -0.27 -18.93 2.38
N PHE A 326 -0.46 -17.80 1.69
CA PHE A 326 -0.38 -17.74 0.24
C PHE A 326 0.99 -18.28 -0.23
N TYR A 327 2.07 -17.76 0.34
CA TYR A 327 3.42 -18.19 -0.04
C TYR A 327 3.74 -19.63 0.33
N ALA A 328 3.22 -20.12 1.46
CA ALA A 328 3.46 -21.48 1.93
C ALA A 328 2.66 -22.54 1.15
N HIS A 329 1.47 -22.21 0.63
CA HIS A 329 0.50 -23.22 0.18
C HIS A 329 -0.16 -22.98 -1.18
N GLU A 330 -0.17 -21.74 -1.68
CA GLU A 330 -0.92 -21.33 -2.88
C GLU A 330 -0.05 -20.72 -3.99
N ASN A 331 1.20 -20.35 -3.69
CA ASN A 331 2.06 -19.58 -4.59
C ASN A 331 2.16 -20.17 -6.00
N SER A 332 1.69 -19.41 -6.98
CA SER A 332 1.81 -19.72 -8.39
C SER A 332 1.49 -18.50 -9.24
N ASN A 333 1.80 -18.59 -10.54
CA ASN A 333 1.34 -17.58 -11.49
C ASN A 333 -0.14 -17.83 -11.85
N ILE A 334 -0.85 -16.76 -12.23
CA ILE A 334 -2.29 -16.76 -12.48
C ILE A 334 -2.63 -16.87 -13.97
N HIS A 335 -3.88 -17.24 -14.29
CA HIS A 335 -4.52 -17.24 -15.61
C HIS A 335 -3.91 -18.11 -16.73
N ARG A 336 -2.70 -18.68 -16.58
CA ARG A 336 -1.94 -19.26 -17.71
C ARG A 336 -1.66 -20.76 -17.63
N ALA A 337 -1.97 -21.42 -16.52
CA ALA A 337 -1.60 -22.82 -16.33
C ALA A 337 -2.77 -23.68 -15.83
N ALA A 338 -2.86 -24.90 -16.37
CA ALA A 338 -3.92 -25.86 -16.06
C ALA A 338 -3.66 -26.68 -14.77
N HIS A 339 -2.61 -26.37 -14.00
CA HIS A 339 -2.29 -27.12 -12.79
C HIS A 339 -2.96 -26.54 -11.54
N ALA A 340 -3.22 -27.39 -10.54
CA ALA A 340 -4.00 -27.05 -9.36
C ALA A 340 -3.50 -25.82 -8.56
N LEU A 341 -2.19 -25.57 -8.53
CA LEU A 341 -1.63 -24.37 -7.88
C LEU A 341 -1.98 -23.06 -8.59
N ALA A 342 -2.03 -23.04 -9.93
CA ALA A 342 -2.39 -21.85 -10.70
C ALA A 342 -3.88 -21.57 -10.57
N GLY A 343 -4.72 -22.61 -10.54
CA GLY A 343 -6.14 -22.48 -10.21
C GLY A 343 -6.35 -21.82 -8.85
N ARG A 344 -5.74 -22.37 -7.79
CA ARG A 344 -5.83 -21.80 -6.43
C ARG A 344 -5.33 -20.35 -6.33
N ALA A 345 -4.19 -20.04 -6.95
CA ALA A 345 -3.67 -18.66 -6.95
C ALA A 345 -4.61 -17.70 -7.71
N THR A 346 -5.17 -18.15 -8.84
CA THR A 346 -6.11 -17.36 -9.65
C THR A 346 -7.40 -17.11 -8.86
N ASP A 347 -7.97 -18.14 -8.24
CA ASP A 347 -9.18 -18.02 -7.43
C ASP A 347 -8.97 -17.05 -6.26
N ALA A 348 -7.82 -17.13 -5.58
CA ALA A 348 -7.49 -16.22 -4.48
C ALA A 348 -7.36 -14.77 -4.95
N TYR A 349 -6.72 -14.54 -6.10
CA TYR A 349 -6.55 -13.22 -6.70
C TYR A 349 -7.88 -12.59 -7.13
N GLU A 350 -8.71 -13.33 -7.85
CA GLU A 350 -10.04 -12.85 -8.31
C GLU A 350 -11.04 -12.72 -7.16
N ALA A 351 -10.93 -13.55 -6.12
CA ALA A 351 -11.69 -13.37 -4.88
C ALA A 351 -11.32 -12.06 -4.19
N ALA A 352 -10.04 -11.67 -4.17
CA ALA A 352 -9.62 -10.37 -3.65
C ALA A 352 -10.19 -9.21 -4.47
N ARG A 353 -10.19 -9.32 -5.81
CA ARG A 353 -10.83 -8.34 -6.69
C ARG A 353 -12.31 -8.17 -6.38
N SER A 354 -13.01 -9.28 -6.19
CA SER A 354 -14.44 -9.29 -5.83
C SER A 354 -14.69 -8.67 -4.45
N LYS A 355 -13.77 -8.83 -3.49
CA LYS A 355 -13.85 -8.16 -2.19
C LYS A 355 -13.70 -6.65 -2.31
N VAL A 356 -12.72 -6.19 -3.11
CA VAL A 356 -12.56 -4.77 -3.44
C VAL A 356 -13.83 -4.20 -4.07
N GLN A 357 -14.38 -4.90 -5.08
CA GLN A 357 -15.61 -4.50 -5.75
C GLN A 357 -16.76 -4.27 -4.75
N ARG A 358 -17.03 -5.24 -3.87
CA ARG A 358 -18.09 -5.09 -2.85
C ARG A 358 -17.77 -3.99 -1.84
N PHE A 359 -16.51 -3.84 -1.45
CA PHE A 359 -16.08 -2.90 -0.42
C PHE A 359 -16.34 -1.45 -0.81
N ILE A 360 -16.09 -1.08 -2.07
CA ILE A 360 -16.31 0.27 -2.58
C ILE A 360 -17.66 0.44 -3.29
N GLY A 361 -18.49 -0.60 -3.33
CA GLY A 361 -19.78 -0.58 -4.01
C GLY A 361 -19.68 -0.46 -5.54
N ALA A 362 -18.68 -1.06 -6.19
CA ALA A 362 -18.60 -1.10 -7.65
C ALA A 362 -19.59 -2.13 -8.25
N ALA A 363 -19.99 -1.96 -9.51
CA ALA A 363 -21.01 -2.81 -10.13
C ALA A 363 -20.45 -4.16 -10.58
N SER A 364 -19.21 -4.19 -11.08
CA SER A 364 -18.54 -5.42 -11.55
C SER A 364 -17.09 -5.48 -11.06
N PRO A 365 -16.54 -6.67 -10.76
CA PRO A 365 -15.11 -6.82 -10.51
C PRO A 365 -14.26 -6.44 -11.72
N GLU A 366 -14.81 -6.44 -12.94
CA GLU A 366 -14.10 -6.03 -14.15
C GLU A 366 -13.79 -4.51 -14.19
N GLU A 367 -14.43 -3.74 -13.31
CA GLU A 367 -14.18 -2.31 -13.12
C GLU A 367 -12.99 -2.05 -12.20
N ILE A 368 -12.40 -3.09 -11.62
CA ILE A 368 -11.33 -3.01 -10.63
C ILE A 368 -10.01 -3.44 -11.26
N ILE A 369 -9.04 -2.53 -11.29
CA ILE A 369 -7.67 -2.77 -11.76
C ILE A 369 -6.72 -2.68 -10.57
N PHE A 370 -5.86 -3.68 -10.40
CA PHE A 370 -4.78 -3.67 -9.43
C PHE A 370 -3.54 -2.95 -9.96
N VAL A 371 -3.01 -2.07 -9.12
CA VAL A 371 -1.78 -1.29 -9.37
C VAL A 371 -0.93 -1.29 -8.10
N ARG A 372 0.23 -0.64 -8.08
CA ARG A 372 1.10 -0.57 -6.89
C ARG A 372 0.57 0.38 -5.81
N GLY A 373 -0.31 1.30 -6.16
CA GLY A 373 -0.86 2.31 -5.25
C GLY A 373 -1.58 3.44 -5.99
N THR A 374 -2.18 4.34 -5.21
CA THR A 374 -2.90 5.54 -5.69
C THR A 374 -2.08 6.38 -6.67
N THR A 375 -0.78 6.56 -6.41
CA THR A 375 0.11 7.31 -7.32
C THR A 375 0.18 6.69 -8.71
N GLU A 376 0.30 5.36 -8.79
CA GLU A 376 0.29 4.66 -10.06
C GLU A 376 -1.09 4.70 -10.72
N ALA A 377 -2.14 4.57 -9.90
CA ALA A 377 -3.54 4.65 -10.34
C ALA A 377 -3.83 5.95 -11.11
N ILE A 378 -3.45 7.09 -10.53
CA ILE A 378 -3.67 8.41 -11.16
C ILE A 378 -2.77 8.58 -12.38
N ASN A 379 -1.53 8.08 -12.35
CA ASN A 379 -0.64 8.10 -13.52
C ASN A 379 -1.19 7.28 -14.69
N LEU A 380 -1.75 6.10 -14.42
CA LEU A 380 -2.41 5.27 -15.43
C LEU A 380 -3.52 6.08 -16.10
N ILE A 381 -4.42 6.68 -15.32
CA ILE A 381 -5.55 7.46 -15.84
C ILE A 381 -5.06 8.66 -16.65
N ALA A 382 -4.12 9.45 -16.12
CA ALA A 382 -3.58 10.62 -16.80
C ALA A 382 -2.88 10.25 -18.12
N LYS A 383 -2.12 9.14 -18.15
CA LYS A 383 -1.33 8.71 -19.33
C LYS A 383 -2.11 7.92 -20.36
N THR A 384 -3.33 7.50 -20.05
CA THR A 384 -4.19 6.77 -20.99
C THR A 384 -5.43 7.60 -21.34
N TRP A 385 -6.39 7.70 -20.43
CA TRP A 385 -7.58 8.50 -20.61
C TRP A 385 -7.23 9.98 -20.85
N GLY A 386 -6.34 10.55 -20.03
CA GLY A 386 -5.96 11.96 -20.14
C GLY A 386 -5.32 12.32 -21.48
N VAL A 387 -4.29 11.58 -21.91
CA VAL A 387 -3.62 11.78 -23.21
C VAL A 387 -4.57 11.70 -24.40
N LYS A 388 -5.61 10.85 -24.33
CA LYS A 388 -6.59 10.70 -25.41
C LYS A 388 -7.63 11.82 -25.46
N HIS A 389 -7.98 12.42 -24.31
CA HIS A 389 -9.16 13.29 -24.18
C HIS A 389 -8.88 14.74 -23.81
N VAL A 390 -7.64 15.08 -23.45
CA VAL A 390 -7.24 16.42 -23.03
C VAL A 390 -6.26 17.01 -24.04
N GLY A 391 -6.62 18.17 -24.61
CA GLY A 391 -5.81 18.86 -25.61
C GLY A 391 -5.51 20.33 -25.26
N GLU A 392 -4.98 21.05 -26.25
CA GLU A 392 -4.59 22.44 -26.07
C GLU A 392 -5.77 23.33 -25.67
N GLY A 393 -5.59 24.10 -24.59
CA GLY A 393 -6.60 25.00 -24.04
C GLY A 393 -7.72 24.33 -23.25
N ASP A 394 -7.73 23.00 -23.12
CA ASP A 394 -8.63 22.29 -22.21
C ASP A 394 -8.23 22.53 -20.75
N GLU A 395 -9.16 22.28 -19.83
CA GLU A 395 -8.97 22.51 -18.41
C GLU A 395 -9.06 21.22 -17.59
N ILE A 396 -8.09 21.06 -16.70
CA ILE A 396 -8.06 20.05 -15.65
C ILE A 396 -8.27 20.77 -14.33
N ILE A 397 -9.29 20.39 -13.57
CA ILE A 397 -9.56 20.99 -12.25
C ILE A 397 -9.06 20.05 -11.16
N VAL A 398 -8.30 20.58 -10.21
CA VAL A 398 -7.90 19.93 -8.95
C VAL A 398 -8.29 20.82 -7.76
N SER A 399 -8.13 20.37 -6.51
CA SER A 399 -8.33 21.25 -5.34
C SER A 399 -7.01 21.69 -4.69
N HIS A 400 -7.05 22.67 -3.79
CA HIS A 400 -5.87 22.95 -2.95
C HIS A 400 -5.50 21.76 -2.04
N LEU A 401 -6.45 20.89 -1.70
CA LEU A 401 -6.29 19.80 -0.73
C LEU A 401 -5.54 18.58 -1.29
N GLU A 402 -5.19 18.60 -2.57
CA GLU A 402 -4.61 17.44 -3.23
C GLU A 402 -3.24 17.05 -2.65
N HIS A 403 -3.06 15.74 -2.51
CA HIS A 403 -1.74 15.14 -2.38
C HIS A 403 -0.97 15.30 -3.70
N HIS A 404 0.36 15.38 -3.65
CA HIS A 404 1.21 15.54 -4.84
C HIS A 404 0.94 14.49 -5.94
N ALA A 405 0.56 13.28 -5.54
CA ALA A 405 0.16 12.20 -6.46
C ALA A 405 -1.06 12.56 -7.33
N ASN A 406 -1.93 13.45 -6.85
CA ASN A 406 -3.08 13.99 -7.57
C ASN A 406 -2.85 15.43 -8.10
N ILE A 407 -1.59 15.85 -8.23
CA ILE A 407 -1.21 17.14 -8.83
C ILE A 407 -0.23 16.91 -9.98
N VAL A 408 0.89 16.24 -9.69
CA VAL A 408 2.02 16.12 -10.62
C VAL A 408 1.64 15.44 -11.95
N PRO A 409 0.86 14.34 -11.98
CA PRO A 409 0.47 13.72 -13.25
C PRO A 409 -0.34 14.66 -14.15
N TRP A 410 -1.21 15.49 -13.56
CA TRP A 410 -2.00 16.47 -14.29
C TRP A 410 -1.17 17.65 -14.78
N GLN A 411 -0.18 18.10 -14.01
CA GLN A 411 0.78 19.10 -14.47
C GLN A 411 1.60 18.59 -15.65
N GLN A 412 2.05 17.33 -15.60
CA GLN A 412 2.77 16.71 -16.71
C GLN A 412 1.90 16.62 -17.97
N LEU A 413 0.64 16.17 -17.82
CA LEU A 413 -0.31 16.12 -18.94
C LEU A 413 -0.58 17.51 -19.51
N ALA A 414 -0.81 18.51 -18.66
CA ALA A 414 -1.02 19.90 -19.07
C ALA A 414 0.17 20.47 -19.84
N ALA A 415 1.40 20.23 -19.35
CA ALA A 415 2.63 20.63 -20.03
C ALA A 415 2.81 19.94 -21.38
N GLN A 416 2.39 18.68 -21.50
CA GLN A 416 2.49 17.91 -22.75
C GLN A 416 1.46 18.34 -23.80
N THR A 417 0.25 18.68 -23.37
CA THR A 417 -0.92 18.88 -24.25
C THR A 417 -1.26 20.35 -24.50
N GLY A 418 -0.73 21.27 -23.68
CA GLY A 418 -1.14 22.68 -23.68
C GLY A 418 -2.44 22.94 -22.91
N ALA A 419 -2.94 21.97 -22.13
CA ALA A 419 -4.06 22.17 -21.23
C ALA A 419 -3.67 23.04 -20.03
N LYS A 420 -4.68 23.54 -19.30
CA LYS A 420 -4.53 24.41 -18.14
C LYS A 420 -4.98 23.69 -16.88
N LEU A 421 -4.19 23.81 -15.82
CA LEU A 421 -4.59 23.37 -14.48
C LEU A 421 -5.33 24.50 -13.76
N ARG A 422 -6.53 24.22 -13.26
CA ARG A 422 -7.35 25.14 -12.45
C ARG A 422 -7.52 24.54 -11.05
N VAL A 423 -7.58 25.38 -10.02
CA VAL A 423 -7.52 24.92 -8.62
C VAL A 423 -8.73 25.43 -7.83
N ILE A 424 -9.46 24.51 -7.20
CA ILE A 424 -10.56 24.80 -6.28
C ILE A 424 -9.99 25.37 -4.98
N PRO A 425 -10.35 26.60 -4.59
CA PRO A 425 -9.84 27.20 -3.38
C PRO A 425 -10.51 26.61 -2.12
N VAL A 426 -9.90 26.88 -0.97
CA VAL A 426 -10.42 26.52 0.35
C VAL A 426 -10.53 27.78 1.22
N ASP A 427 -11.43 27.74 2.19
CA ASP A 427 -11.50 28.73 3.26
C ASP A 427 -10.40 28.53 4.32
N ASP A 428 -10.41 29.36 5.36
CA ASP A 428 -9.41 29.30 6.44
C ASP A 428 -9.63 28.15 7.43
N SER A 429 -10.78 27.46 7.36
CA SER A 429 -10.97 26.18 8.05
C SER A 429 -10.36 25.01 7.27
N GLY A 430 -10.15 25.18 5.96
CA GLY A 430 -9.68 24.15 5.05
C GLY A 430 -10.81 23.42 4.32
N GLN A 431 -12.03 23.97 4.34
CA GLN A 431 -13.17 23.46 3.59
C GLN A 431 -13.11 23.97 2.15
N VAL A 432 -13.47 23.13 1.17
CA VAL A 432 -13.54 23.55 -0.25
C VAL A 432 -14.64 24.58 -0.47
N LEU A 433 -14.34 25.60 -1.27
CA LEU A 433 -15.29 26.65 -1.65
C LEU A 433 -16.08 26.23 -2.90
N LEU A 434 -17.24 25.62 -2.68
CA LEU A 434 -18.09 25.09 -3.77
C LEU A 434 -18.58 26.16 -4.75
N ASP A 435 -18.85 27.39 -4.28
CA ASP A 435 -19.24 28.48 -5.18
C ASP A 435 -18.12 28.87 -6.15
N GLU A 436 -16.87 28.85 -5.69
CA GLU A 436 -15.73 29.09 -6.58
C GLU A 436 -15.55 27.92 -7.55
N TYR A 437 -15.71 26.68 -7.08
CA TYR A 437 -15.70 25.51 -7.97
C TYR A 437 -16.75 25.62 -9.09
N ARG A 438 -17.99 26.01 -8.78
CA ARG A 438 -19.04 26.23 -9.77
C ARG A 438 -18.64 27.24 -10.84
N ARG A 439 -17.88 28.28 -10.48
CA ARG A 439 -17.37 29.30 -11.42
C ARG A 439 -16.18 28.83 -12.26
N LEU A 440 -15.43 27.82 -11.80
CA LEU A 440 -14.34 27.24 -12.57
C LEU A 440 -14.85 26.37 -13.73
N LEU A 441 -15.99 25.68 -13.54
CA LEU A 441 -16.56 24.78 -14.53
C LEU A 441 -17.02 25.49 -15.81
N ASN A 442 -16.67 24.91 -16.95
CA ASN A 442 -17.05 25.37 -18.29
C ASN A 442 -16.80 24.26 -19.33
N ASP A 443 -17.18 24.49 -20.58
CA ASP A 443 -17.09 23.51 -21.69
C ASP A 443 -15.66 23.04 -22.03
N ARG A 444 -14.62 23.74 -21.56
CA ARG A 444 -13.22 23.32 -21.69
C ARG A 444 -12.80 22.35 -20.58
N THR A 445 -13.58 22.22 -19.51
CA THR A 445 -13.26 21.30 -18.41
C THR A 445 -13.41 19.87 -18.89
N LYS A 446 -12.32 19.10 -18.90
CA LYS A 446 -12.33 17.69 -19.31
C LYS A 446 -12.38 16.75 -18.13
N ILE A 447 -11.68 17.08 -17.05
CA ILE A 447 -11.65 16.25 -15.85
C ILE A 447 -11.51 17.10 -14.59
N VAL A 448 -12.23 16.67 -13.56
CA VAL A 448 -12.12 17.16 -12.19
C VAL A 448 -11.53 16.04 -11.35
N SER A 449 -10.36 16.26 -10.76
CA SER A 449 -9.68 15.27 -9.93
C SER A 449 -9.54 15.80 -8.51
N VAL A 450 -10.27 15.21 -7.57
CA VAL A 450 -10.34 15.71 -6.18
C VAL A 450 -10.12 14.60 -5.17
N THR A 451 -9.45 14.92 -4.07
CA THR A 451 -9.40 14.02 -2.91
C THR A 451 -10.75 13.95 -2.21
N GLN A 452 -11.13 12.78 -1.69
CA GLN A 452 -12.29 12.63 -0.82
C GLN A 452 -11.98 13.05 0.62
N VAL A 453 -10.75 12.80 1.08
CA VAL A 453 -10.27 13.15 2.42
C VAL A 453 -8.83 13.65 2.34
N SER A 454 -8.59 14.89 2.77
CA SER A 454 -7.25 15.47 2.77
C SER A 454 -6.31 14.70 3.71
N ASN A 455 -5.15 14.29 3.20
CA ASN A 455 -4.14 13.62 4.03
C ASN A 455 -3.44 14.56 5.03
N ALA A 456 -3.48 15.87 4.78
CA ALA A 456 -2.83 16.87 5.62
C ALA A 456 -3.82 17.46 6.63
N LEU A 457 -5.03 17.80 6.19
CA LEU A 457 -6.01 18.50 7.03
C LEU A 457 -7.08 17.60 7.63
N GLY A 458 -7.24 16.38 7.09
CA GLY A 458 -8.38 15.51 7.42
C GLY A 458 -9.71 15.94 6.79
N THR A 459 -9.81 17.13 6.18
CA THR A 459 -11.05 17.65 5.57
C THR A 459 -11.72 16.60 4.69
N VAL A 460 -13.01 16.33 4.96
CA VAL A 460 -13.88 15.54 4.08
C VAL A 460 -14.45 16.46 3.01
N VAL A 461 -14.19 16.11 1.75
CA VAL A 461 -14.66 16.86 0.59
C VAL A 461 -16.05 16.36 0.18
N PRO A 462 -17.01 17.24 -0.16
CA PRO A 462 -18.34 16.86 -0.65
C PRO A 462 -18.27 16.34 -2.09
N VAL A 463 -17.60 15.19 -2.28
CA VAL A 463 -17.26 14.65 -3.61
C VAL A 463 -18.49 14.33 -4.45
N LYS A 464 -19.60 13.91 -3.84
CA LYS A 464 -20.85 13.65 -4.57
C LYS A 464 -21.33 14.91 -5.30
N GLU A 465 -21.41 16.04 -4.60
CA GLU A 465 -21.82 17.31 -5.21
C GLU A 465 -20.82 17.78 -6.28
N ILE A 466 -19.52 17.57 -6.04
CA ILE A 466 -18.46 17.90 -7.01
C ILE A 466 -18.61 17.07 -8.29
N VAL A 467 -18.79 15.74 -8.17
CA VAL A 467 -18.96 14.84 -9.31
C VAL A 467 -20.21 15.21 -10.10
N GLU A 468 -21.35 15.43 -9.43
CA GLU A 468 -22.60 15.84 -10.06
C GLU A 468 -22.45 17.15 -10.86
N LEU A 469 -21.74 18.14 -10.30
CA LEU A 469 -21.43 19.40 -10.98
C LEU A 469 -20.48 19.21 -12.16
N ALA A 470 -19.44 18.37 -12.02
CA ALA A 470 -18.51 18.05 -13.10
C ALA A 470 -19.23 17.44 -14.30
N HIS A 471 -20.12 16.48 -14.05
CA HIS A 471 -20.91 15.83 -15.10
C HIS A 471 -21.87 16.78 -15.80
N ARG A 472 -22.49 17.72 -15.06
CA ARG A 472 -23.31 18.78 -15.68
C ARG A 472 -22.53 19.67 -16.65
N ALA A 473 -21.22 19.84 -16.43
CA ALA A 473 -20.33 20.54 -17.35
C ALA A 473 -19.72 19.64 -18.44
N GLY A 474 -20.12 18.36 -18.51
CA GLY A 474 -19.58 17.37 -19.46
C GLY A 474 -18.18 16.85 -19.11
N ALA A 475 -17.65 17.17 -17.93
CA ALA A 475 -16.35 16.71 -17.47
C ALA A 475 -16.43 15.32 -16.81
N LYS A 476 -15.32 14.58 -16.83
CA LYS A 476 -15.15 13.36 -16.02
C LYS A 476 -14.70 13.70 -14.60
N ALA A 477 -14.92 12.78 -13.66
CA ALA A 477 -14.52 12.96 -12.27
C ALA A 477 -13.68 11.79 -11.73
N LEU A 478 -12.47 12.11 -11.24
CA LEU A 478 -11.60 11.20 -10.49
C LEU A 478 -11.65 11.57 -9.01
N VAL A 479 -11.93 10.58 -8.16
CA VAL A 479 -11.91 10.72 -6.71
C VAL A 479 -10.71 10.00 -6.11
N ASP A 480 -9.79 10.75 -5.50
CA ASP A 480 -8.68 10.19 -4.71
C ASP A 480 -9.20 9.80 -3.32
N GLY A 481 -9.43 8.49 -3.16
CA GLY A 481 -9.92 7.88 -1.93
C GLY A 481 -8.84 7.33 -1.02
N ALA A 482 -7.56 7.67 -1.23
CA ALA A 482 -6.46 7.05 -0.49
C ALA A 482 -6.58 7.15 1.03
N GLN A 483 -7.23 8.20 1.55
CA GLN A 483 -7.53 8.34 2.98
C GLN A 483 -8.95 7.94 3.33
N SER A 484 -9.94 8.12 2.45
CA SER A 484 -11.34 7.87 2.82
C SER A 484 -11.63 6.39 3.08
N VAL A 485 -11.01 5.48 2.32
CA VAL A 485 -11.31 4.04 2.36
C VAL A 485 -11.06 3.37 3.71
N SER A 486 -10.25 3.95 4.59
CA SER A 486 -10.01 3.43 5.94
C SER A 486 -10.89 4.06 7.03
N HIS A 487 -11.50 5.21 6.74
CA HIS A 487 -12.15 6.06 7.74
C HIS A 487 -13.66 6.19 7.55
N MET A 488 -14.17 5.93 6.35
CA MET A 488 -15.59 6.08 6.04
C MET A 488 -16.05 5.09 4.96
N ARG A 489 -17.36 4.83 4.92
CA ARG A 489 -17.97 4.04 3.86
C ARG A 489 -17.83 4.76 2.51
N VAL A 490 -17.44 4.01 1.49
CA VAL A 490 -17.36 4.47 0.10
C VAL A 490 -18.34 3.65 -0.74
N ASP A 491 -19.12 4.36 -1.55
CA ASP A 491 -19.96 3.76 -2.59
C ASP A 491 -19.75 4.57 -3.88
N VAL A 492 -18.97 4.00 -4.80
CA VAL A 492 -18.58 4.67 -6.05
C VAL A 492 -19.76 4.87 -6.99
N GLN A 493 -20.79 4.03 -6.91
CA GLN A 493 -22.03 4.20 -7.69
C GLN A 493 -22.87 5.34 -7.11
N ALA A 494 -22.99 5.44 -5.78
CA ALA A 494 -23.74 6.51 -5.13
C ALA A 494 -23.06 7.89 -5.28
N ILE A 495 -21.73 7.92 -5.39
CA ILE A 495 -20.94 9.12 -5.73
C ILE A 495 -21.03 9.43 -7.24
N ASP A 496 -21.33 8.41 -8.05
CA ASP A 496 -21.26 8.40 -9.51
C ASP A 496 -19.85 8.71 -10.08
N ALA A 497 -18.79 8.38 -9.33
CA ALA A 497 -17.41 8.65 -9.75
C ALA A 497 -17.07 7.95 -11.08
N ASP A 498 -16.42 8.65 -12.02
CA ASP A 498 -15.92 7.99 -13.25
C ASP A 498 -14.69 7.14 -12.96
N PHE A 499 -13.85 7.62 -12.03
CA PHE A 499 -12.71 6.91 -11.48
C PHE A 499 -12.63 7.07 -9.96
N PHE A 500 -12.21 6.03 -9.26
CA PHE A 500 -11.92 6.07 -7.83
C PHE A 500 -10.64 5.31 -7.54
N VAL A 501 -9.74 5.87 -6.74
CA VAL A 501 -8.40 5.28 -6.55
C VAL A 501 -8.02 5.22 -5.07
N PHE A 502 -7.33 4.15 -4.66
CA PHE A 502 -6.78 4.05 -3.30
C PHE A 502 -5.58 3.11 -3.19
N SER A 503 -4.85 3.20 -2.07
CA SER A 503 -3.68 2.36 -1.77
C SER A 503 -4.00 1.36 -0.65
N GLY A 504 -3.61 0.09 -0.83
CA GLY A 504 -3.86 -0.97 0.15
C GLY A 504 -3.20 -0.73 1.50
N HIS A 505 -1.99 -0.15 1.51
CA HIS A 505 -1.25 0.11 2.75
C HIS A 505 -1.88 1.15 3.68
N LYS A 506 -2.90 1.88 3.21
CA LYS A 506 -3.70 2.80 4.02
C LYS A 506 -4.99 2.19 4.56
N VAL A 507 -5.42 1.04 4.01
CA VAL A 507 -6.55 0.25 4.50
C VAL A 507 -6.06 -1.06 5.13
N PHE A 508 -5.01 -0.97 5.94
CA PHE A 508 -4.45 -2.06 6.77
C PHE A 508 -3.91 -3.25 5.97
N GLY A 509 -3.84 -3.11 4.65
CA GLY A 509 -3.29 -4.09 3.72
C GLY A 509 -1.80 -3.91 3.44
N PRO A 510 -1.24 -4.76 2.58
CA PRO A 510 0.18 -4.75 2.25
C PRO A 510 0.63 -3.48 1.50
N THR A 511 1.94 -3.25 1.46
CA THR A 511 2.54 -2.24 0.59
C THR A 511 2.60 -2.73 -0.86
N GLY A 512 2.74 -1.82 -1.84
CA GLY A 512 2.93 -2.22 -3.23
C GLY A 512 1.68 -2.79 -3.92
N ILE A 513 0.51 -2.58 -3.31
CA ILE A 513 -0.80 -2.88 -3.90
C ILE A 513 -1.75 -1.69 -3.71
N GLY A 514 -2.55 -1.41 -4.72
CA GLY A 514 -3.57 -0.38 -4.78
C GLY A 514 -4.57 -0.69 -5.88
N VAL A 515 -5.57 0.18 -6.00
CA VAL A 515 -6.75 -0.07 -6.82
C VAL A 515 -7.07 1.16 -7.64
N VAL A 516 -7.41 0.93 -8.91
CA VAL A 516 -8.21 1.82 -9.74
C VAL A 516 -9.58 1.17 -9.90
N TYR A 517 -10.62 1.88 -9.52
CA TYR A 517 -11.95 1.70 -10.06
C TYR A 517 -12.12 2.64 -11.25
N GLY A 518 -12.72 2.16 -12.33
CA GLY A 518 -13.22 2.99 -13.41
C GLY A 518 -14.49 2.41 -13.99
N LYS A 519 -15.46 3.28 -14.33
CA LYS A 519 -16.70 2.83 -14.98
C LYS A 519 -16.36 2.00 -16.22
N ARG A 520 -17.00 0.83 -16.37
CA ARG A 520 -16.72 -0.11 -17.47
C ARG A 520 -16.67 0.56 -18.85
N ALA A 521 -17.67 1.38 -19.17
CA ALA A 521 -17.76 2.08 -20.45
C ALA A 521 -16.57 3.01 -20.75
N ILE A 522 -15.92 3.53 -19.71
CA ILE A 522 -14.73 4.38 -19.84
C ILE A 522 -13.49 3.51 -20.02
N LEU A 523 -13.35 2.45 -19.22
CA LEU A 523 -12.22 1.52 -19.29
C LEU A 523 -12.14 0.79 -20.65
N GLU A 524 -13.28 0.46 -21.26
CA GLU A 524 -13.34 -0.20 -22.57
C GLU A 524 -12.72 0.64 -23.69
N ASP A 525 -12.85 1.97 -23.60
CA ASP A 525 -12.34 2.94 -24.58
C ASP A 525 -10.89 3.40 -24.30
N MET A 526 -10.39 3.14 -23.09
CA MET A 526 -9.03 3.53 -22.69
C MET A 526 -7.96 2.66 -23.37
N PRO A 527 -6.90 3.28 -23.95
CA PRO A 527 -5.77 2.53 -24.50
C PRO A 527 -4.94 1.87 -23.40
N PRO A 528 -4.20 0.79 -23.69
CA PRO A 528 -3.30 0.18 -22.71
C PRO A 528 -2.22 1.16 -22.26
N TRP A 529 -1.78 1.03 -21.00
CA TRP A 529 -0.71 1.86 -20.45
C TRP A 529 0.66 1.20 -20.56
N GLN A 530 0.85 0.10 -19.85
CA GLN A 530 2.06 -0.73 -19.90
C GLN A 530 1.83 -1.90 -20.87
N GLY A 531 2.83 -2.24 -21.67
CA GLY A 531 2.78 -3.36 -22.62
C GLY A 531 3.59 -4.55 -22.12
N GLY A 532 3.08 -5.77 -22.29
CA GLY A 532 3.77 -6.99 -21.90
C GLY A 532 2.84 -8.21 -21.87
N GLY A 533 3.28 -9.27 -21.19
CA GLY A 533 2.42 -10.44 -20.93
C GLY A 533 1.17 -10.09 -20.11
N ASN A 534 0.27 -11.06 -19.94
CA ASN A 534 -1.02 -10.97 -19.24
C ASN A 534 -2.09 -10.10 -19.92
N MET A 535 -1.73 -8.90 -20.38
CA MET A 535 -2.65 -7.91 -20.97
C MET A 535 -2.99 -8.14 -22.46
N ILE A 536 -2.35 -9.12 -23.08
CA ILE A 536 -2.48 -9.48 -24.50
C ILE A 536 -3.44 -10.67 -24.65
N ALA A 537 -4.36 -10.58 -25.62
CA ALA A 537 -5.19 -11.68 -26.08
C ALA A 537 -4.52 -12.46 -27.23
N ASP A 538 -3.90 -11.75 -28.17
CA ASP A 538 -3.15 -12.33 -29.29
C ASP A 538 -1.99 -11.41 -29.72
N VAL A 539 -0.85 -11.98 -30.13
CA VAL A 539 0.32 -11.20 -30.57
C VAL A 539 1.04 -11.87 -31.74
N THR A 540 1.22 -11.09 -32.81
CA THR A 540 2.12 -11.39 -33.93
C THR A 540 3.12 -10.24 -34.08
N PHE A 541 4.09 -10.37 -35.00
CA PHE A 541 5.04 -9.28 -35.28
C PHE A 541 4.36 -8.07 -35.94
N GLU A 542 3.22 -8.27 -36.61
CA GLU A 542 2.48 -7.25 -37.34
C GLU A 542 1.40 -6.58 -36.48
N ARG A 543 0.85 -7.29 -35.48
CA ARG A 543 -0.31 -6.81 -34.72
C ARG A 543 -0.35 -7.38 -33.30
N THR A 544 -0.87 -6.57 -32.38
CA THR A 544 -1.26 -7.02 -31.03
C THR A 544 -2.75 -6.78 -30.82
N VAL A 545 -3.44 -7.77 -30.25
CA VAL A 545 -4.82 -7.68 -29.76
C VAL A 545 -4.78 -7.72 -28.24
N PHE A 546 -5.37 -6.73 -27.59
CA PHE A 546 -5.36 -6.60 -26.13
C PHE A 546 -6.56 -7.28 -25.49
N GLN A 547 -6.39 -7.72 -24.24
CA GLN A 547 -7.50 -8.19 -23.39
C GLN A 547 -8.51 -7.05 -23.12
N PRO A 548 -9.76 -7.37 -22.73
CA PRO A 548 -10.64 -6.39 -22.13
C PRO A 548 -10.12 -5.92 -20.75
N PRO A 549 -10.65 -4.82 -20.20
CA PRO A 549 -10.47 -4.49 -18.79
C PRO A 549 -10.97 -5.63 -17.89
N PRO A 550 -10.33 -5.87 -16.73
CA PRO A 550 -9.24 -5.07 -16.15
C PRO A 550 -7.86 -5.49 -16.66
N ASN A 551 -7.74 -6.69 -17.23
CA ASN A 551 -6.46 -7.32 -17.61
C ASN A 551 -5.65 -6.49 -18.62
N ARG A 552 -6.30 -5.68 -19.47
CA ARG A 552 -5.64 -4.70 -20.35
C ARG A 552 -4.61 -3.82 -19.63
N PHE A 553 -4.85 -3.55 -18.35
CA PHE A 553 -4.07 -2.60 -17.55
C PHE A 553 -3.13 -3.27 -16.55
N GLU A 554 -3.15 -4.61 -16.46
CA GLU A 554 -2.37 -5.41 -15.53
C GLU A 554 -1.26 -6.17 -16.28
N ALA A 555 -0.34 -5.41 -16.87
CA ALA A 555 0.75 -5.96 -17.67
C ALA A 555 1.78 -6.71 -16.82
N GLY A 556 2.23 -7.87 -17.32
CA GLY A 556 3.20 -8.72 -16.64
C GLY A 556 2.61 -9.53 -15.49
N THR A 557 3.49 -10.14 -14.70
CA THR A 557 3.09 -10.82 -13.46
C THR A 557 2.77 -9.76 -12.41
N GLY A 558 1.52 -9.68 -11.98
CA GLY A 558 1.07 -8.72 -10.96
C GLY A 558 1.55 -9.07 -9.54
N ASN A 559 1.23 -8.19 -8.60
CA ASN A 559 1.50 -8.42 -7.18
C ASN A 559 0.42 -9.31 -6.53
N ILE A 560 0.46 -10.61 -6.85
CA ILE A 560 -0.61 -11.57 -6.56
C ILE A 560 -0.85 -11.72 -5.05
N ALA A 561 0.21 -12.01 -4.30
CA ALA A 561 0.11 -12.24 -2.86
C ALA A 561 -0.44 -11.01 -2.12
N ASP A 562 0.00 -9.81 -2.52
CA ASP A 562 -0.44 -8.59 -1.84
C ASP A 562 -1.86 -8.18 -2.21
N ALA A 563 -2.35 -8.50 -3.41
CA ALA A 563 -3.79 -8.39 -3.73
C ALA A 563 -4.62 -9.30 -2.83
N VAL A 564 -4.16 -10.54 -2.62
CA VAL A 564 -4.78 -11.48 -1.69
C VAL A 564 -4.76 -10.96 -0.24
N GLY A 565 -3.63 -10.39 0.19
CA GLY A 565 -3.50 -9.74 1.50
C GLY A 565 -4.39 -8.51 1.66
N LEU A 566 -4.57 -7.70 0.60
CA LEU A 566 -5.54 -6.60 0.57
C LEU A 566 -6.98 -7.10 0.76
N GLY A 567 -7.34 -8.22 0.13
CA GLY A 567 -8.62 -8.87 0.34
C GLY A 567 -8.86 -9.24 1.82
N ALA A 568 -7.85 -9.77 2.52
CA ALA A 568 -7.96 -10.06 3.95
C ALA A 568 -8.05 -8.79 4.83
N ALA A 569 -7.39 -7.71 4.42
CA ALA A 569 -7.49 -6.43 5.12
C ALA A 569 -8.90 -5.83 5.02
N ILE A 570 -9.50 -5.92 3.83
CA ILE A 570 -10.89 -5.51 3.59
C ILE A 570 -11.85 -6.35 4.44
N ASP A 571 -11.70 -7.68 4.46
CA ASP A 571 -12.53 -8.54 5.32
C ASP A 571 -12.40 -8.14 6.81
N TYR A 572 -11.19 -7.80 7.26
CA TYR A 572 -10.95 -7.36 8.63
C TYR A 572 -11.71 -6.05 8.94
N VAL A 573 -11.59 -5.05 8.07
CA VAL A 573 -12.30 -3.76 8.22
C VAL A 573 -13.82 -3.97 8.21
N GLN A 574 -14.33 -4.79 7.29
CA GLN A 574 -15.76 -5.11 7.20
C GLN A 574 -16.27 -5.86 8.44
N ARG A 575 -15.46 -6.75 9.02
CA ARG A 575 -15.79 -7.48 10.25
C ARG A 575 -15.92 -6.54 11.46
N VAL A 576 -15.03 -5.56 11.59
CA VAL A 576 -15.15 -4.51 12.63
C VAL A 576 -16.35 -3.59 12.36
N GLY A 577 -16.62 -3.33 11.08
CA GLY A 577 -17.68 -2.45 10.60
C GLY A 577 -17.14 -1.03 10.38
N ILE A 578 -17.17 -0.55 9.14
CA ILE A 578 -16.59 0.75 8.77
C ILE A 578 -17.32 1.90 9.45
N GLU A 579 -18.60 1.74 9.75
CA GLU A 579 -19.43 2.70 10.48
C GLU A 579 -19.05 2.77 11.97
N ASN A 580 -18.65 1.64 12.57
CA ASN A 580 -18.11 1.63 13.94
C ASN A 580 -16.73 2.29 14.00
N ILE A 581 -15.87 2.00 13.02
CA ILE A 581 -14.56 2.64 12.85
C ILE A 581 -14.73 4.16 12.74
N ALA A 582 -15.59 4.61 11.82
CA ALA A 582 -15.85 6.03 11.60
C ALA A 582 -16.33 6.74 12.87
N ARG A 583 -17.27 6.13 13.61
CA ARG A 583 -17.78 6.69 14.86
C ARG A 583 -16.68 6.78 15.93
N TYR A 584 -15.90 5.71 16.13
CA TYR A 584 -14.87 5.68 17.16
C TYR A 584 -13.75 6.68 16.86
N GLU A 585 -13.30 6.73 15.60
CA GLU A 585 -12.28 7.68 15.18
C GLU A 585 -12.75 9.13 15.27
N HIS A 586 -14.05 9.39 15.00
CA HIS A 586 -14.65 10.70 15.21
C HIS A 586 -14.62 11.11 16.69
N ASP A 587 -15.08 10.25 17.59
CA ASP A 587 -15.07 10.51 19.04
C ASP A 587 -13.64 10.74 19.55
N LEU A 588 -12.67 9.91 19.10
CA LEU A 588 -11.27 10.04 19.48
C LEU A 588 -10.65 11.33 18.96
N LEU A 589 -11.00 11.74 17.74
CA LEU A 589 -10.55 13.01 17.17
C LEU A 589 -11.16 14.21 17.89
N ALA A 590 -12.43 14.14 18.27
CA ALA A 590 -13.09 15.18 19.06
C ALA A 590 -12.38 15.34 20.40
N TYR A 591 -12.12 14.23 21.10
CA TYR A 591 -11.31 14.22 22.32
C TYR A 591 -9.94 14.87 22.09
N ALA A 592 -9.16 14.37 21.13
CA ALA A 592 -7.81 14.87 20.84
C ALA A 592 -7.78 16.35 20.47
N THR A 593 -8.78 16.82 19.72
CA THR A 593 -8.93 18.25 19.39
C THR A 593 -9.17 19.05 20.68
N SER A 594 -10.08 18.60 21.55
CA SER A 594 -10.45 19.30 22.80
C SER A 594 -9.28 19.45 23.79
N VAL A 595 -8.37 18.47 23.84
CA VAL A 595 -7.23 18.49 24.78
C VAL A 595 -5.98 19.15 24.21
N LEU A 596 -5.79 19.13 22.87
CA LEU A 596 -4.63 19.71 22.20
C LEU A 596 -4.82 21.20 21.90
N GLN A 597 -6.00 21.63 21.45
CA GLN A 597 -6.27 23.01 21.07
C GLN A 597 -6.01 24.04 22.19
N PRO A 598 -6.31 23.76 23.48
CA PRO A 598 -6.05 24.72 24.56
C PRO A 598 -4.58 24.88 24.94
N VAL A 599 -3.66 24.06 24.41
CA VAL A 599 -2.24 24.13 24.75
C VAL A 599 -1.64 25.45 24.22
N PRO A 600 -1.01 26.28 25.07
CA PRO A 600 -0.48 27.57 24.63
C PRO A 600 0.49 27.44 23.45
N GLY A 601 0.31 28.29 22.45
CA GLY A 601 1.16 28.30 21.25
C GLY A 601 0.82 27.22 20.21
N VAL A 602 -0.07 26.28 20.49
CA VAL A 602 -0.59 25.36 19.47
C VAL A 602 -1.53 26.11 18.52
N ARG A 603 -1.33 25.91 17.22
CA ARG A 603 -2.29 26.29 16.17
C ARG A 603 -2.60 25.07 15.32
N LEU A 604 -3.86 24.64 15.34
CA LEU A 604 -4.35 23.58 14.46
C LEU A 604 -4.40 24.09 13.01
N ILE A 605 -4.06 23.20 12.07
CA ILE A 605 -4.05 23.44 10.64
C ILE A 605 -5.05 22.47 10.01
N GLY A 606 -6.16 23.00 9.49
CA GLY A 606 -7.33 22.21 9.13
C GLY A 606 -8.28 22.06 10.31
N THR A 607 -9.37 22.82 10.30
CA THR A 607 -10.43 22.82 11.32
C THR A 607 -11.82 22.74 10.67
N ALA A 608 -11.88 22.18 9.46
CA ALA A 608 -13.13 21.88 8.78
C ALA A 608 -14.05 21.06 9.69
N ARG A 609 -15.37 21.33 9.58
CA ARG A 609 -16.39 20.68 10.41
C ARG A 609 -16.36 19.17 10.26
N ASP A 610 -16.38 18.70 9.02
CA ASP A 610 -16.34 17.29 8.69
C ASP A 610 -14.90 16.91 8.35
N LYS A 611 -14.25 16.19 9.26
CA LYS A 611 -12.85 15.77 9.08
C LYS A 611 -12.63 14.33 9.56
N ALA A 612 -11.80 13.59 8.83
CA ALA A 612 -11.22 12.34 9.28
C ALA A 612 -10.17 12.59 10.38
N SER A 613 -9.70 11.53 11.03
CA SER A 613 -8.85 11.53 12.23
C SER A 613 -7.40 12.01 12.03
N VAL A 614 -7.22 13.15 11.36
CA VAL A 614 -5.95 13.85 11.16
C VAL A 614 -5.95 15.15 11.97
N LEU A 615 -4.87 15.40 12.71
CA LEU A 615 -4.76 16.51 13.65
C LEU A 615 -3.50 17.34 13.41
N SER A 616 -3.33 17.88 12.20
CA SER A 616 -2.15 18.70 11.87
C SER A 616 -2.08 19.97 12.72
N PHE A 617 -0.89 20.28 13.23
CA PHE A 617 -0.66 21.48 14.03
C PHE A 617 0.75 22.05 13.86
N VAL A 618 0.92 23.30 14.29
CA VAL A 618 2.21 23.92 14.55
C VAL A 618 2.27 24.39 16.00
N LEU A 619 3.48 24.46 16.56
CA LEU A 619 3.72 24.95 17.92
C LEU A 619 4.59 26.20 17.86
N LYS A 620 4.10 27.31 18.41
CA LYS A 620 4.81 28.60 18.42
C LYS A 620 6.19 28.44 19.04
N GLY A 621 7.21 28.96 18.36
CA GLY A 621 8.58 28.96 18.84
C GLY A 621 9.32 27.63 18.67
N TYR A 622 8.77 26.66 17.95
CA TYR A 622 9.40 25.38 17.65
C TYR A 622 9.29 25.04 16.16
N GLU A 623 10.38 24.48 15.62
CA GLU A 623 10.34 23.82 14.31
C GLU A 623 9.62 22.47 14.41
N THR A 624 8.99 22.03 13.32
CA THR A 624 8.17 20.80 13.34
C THR A 624 9.00 19.54 13.63
N GLU A 625 10.26 19.55 13.24
CA GLU A 625 11.26 18.52 13.47
C GLU A 625 11.63 18.44 14.95
N GLU A 626 11.78 19.58 15.64
CA GLU A 626 12.05 19.61 17.09
C GLU A 626 10.90 18.95 17.87
N VAL A 627 9.65 19.26 17.50
CA VAL A 627 8.47 18.65 18.13
C VAL A 627 8.39 17.16 17.82
N GLY A 628 8.62 16.77 16.57
CA GLY A 628 8.62 15.36 16.14
C GLY A 628 9.70 14.53 16.85
N GLN A 629 10.90 15.09 17.03
CA GLN A 629 11.98 14.45 17.78
C GLN A 629 11.61 14.25 19.25
N ALA A 630 11.08 15.28 19.91
CA ALA A 630 10.67 15.20 21.31
C ALA A 630 9.53 14.18 21.54
N LEU A 631 8.63 14.01 20.57
CA LEU A 631 7.59 12.97 20.60
C LEU A 631 8.18 11.58 20.40
N ASN A 632 9.11 11.42 19.46
CA ASN A 632 9.78 10.15 19.19
C ASN A 632 10.59 9.65 20.39
N GLU A 633 11.24 10.54 21.15
CA GLU A 633 11.93 10.19 22.40
C GLU A 633 11.00 9.54 23.44
N GLU A 634 9.69 9.82 23.39
CA GLU A 634 8.69 9.21 24.26
C GLU A 634 7.97 8.01 23.62
N GLY A 635 8.46 7.52 22.48
CA GLY A 635 7.88 6.39 21.74
C GLY A 635 6.68 6.76 20.87
N ILE A 636 6.42 8.06 20.66
CA ILE A 636 5.27 8.56 19.90
C ILE A 636 5.69 8.88 18.47
N ALA A 637 5.23 8.08 17.52
CA ALA A 637 5.51 8.23 16.10
C ALA A 637 4.47 9.15 15.45
N VAL A 638 4.90 10.33 15.03
CA VAL A 638 4.15 11.29 14.20
C VAL A 638 4.94 11.60 12.94
N ARG A 639 4.29 12.24 11.96
CA ARG A 639 5.00 12.81 10.82
C ARG A 639 5.19 14.31 10.98
N SER A 640 6.41 14.78 10.77
CA SER A 640 6.74 16.20 10.61
C SER A 640 7.13 16.48 9.16
N GLY A 641 6.76 17.66 8.66
CA GLY A 641 7.11 18.11 7.32
C GLY A 641 5.91 18.49 6.47
N HIS A 642 6.06 18.35 5.15
CA HIS A 642 5.11 18.88 4.17
C HIS A 642 3.99 17.91 3.76
N HIS A 643 4.01 16.67 4.25
CA HIS A 643 3.00 15.62 4.00
C HIS A 643 2.67 15.36 2.52
N CYS A 644 3.59 15.67 1.60
CA CYS A 644 3.32 15.68 0.16
C CYS A 644 2.08 16.52 -0.23
N ALA A 645 1.85 17.62 0.49
CA ALA A 645 0.70 18.51 0.34
C ALA A 645 1.13 19.99 0.51
N GLN A 646 2.28 20.36 -0.07
CA GLN A 646 2.85 21.72 0.06
C GLN A 646 1.88 22.86 -0.31
N PRO A 647 1.07 22.77 -1.40
CA PRO A 647 0.19 23.87 -1.79
C PRO A 647 -0.81 24.25 -0.70
N ILE A 648 -1.45 23.27 -0.05
CA ILE A 648 -2.38 23.55 1.04
C ILE A 648 -1.68 24.12 2.27
N LEU A 649 -0.51 23.59 2.64
CA LEU A 649 0.23 24.13 3.78
C LEU A 649 0.62 25.60 3.55
N ARG A 650 1.07 25.94 2.34
CA ARG A 650 1.38 27.32 1.93
C ARG A 650 0.16 28.23 1.97
N ARG A 651 -1.02 27.74 1.59
CA ARG A 651 -2.29 28.48 1.74
C ARG A 651 -2.61 28.79 3.20
N PHE A 652 -2.12 27.98 4.15
CA PHE A 652 -2.22 28.22 5.60
C PHE A 652 -1.01 28.97 6.20
N GLY A 653 -0.11 29.48 5.34
CA GLY A 653 1.05 30.28 5.72
C GLY A 653 2.18 29.48 6.36
N VAL A 654 2.27 28.17 6.11
CA VAL A 654 3.30 27.29 6.68
C VAL A 654 3.92 26.37 5.61
N GLU A 655 5.17 25.99 5.77
CA GLU A 655 5.81 24.99 4.88
C GLU A 655 5.69 23.56 5.43
N ALA A 656 5.55 23.42 6.75
CA ALA A 656 5.50 22.14 7.44
C ALA A 656 4.53 22.16 8.62
N THR A 657 4.02 20.99 8.99
CA THR A 657 3.25 20.78 10.23
C THR A 657 3.68 19.48 10.91
N VAL A 658 3.38 19.34 12.20
CA VAL A 658 3.37 18.05 12.88
C VAL A 658 1.99 17.44 12.67
N ARG A 659 1.93 16.19 12.23
CA ARG A 659 0.69 15.49 11.89
C ARG A 659 0.58 14.16 12.64
N PRO A 660 -0.02 14.18 13.84
CA PRO A 660 -0.68 13.02 14.40
C PRO A 660 -1.90 12.68 13.52
N SER A 661 -1.99 11.43 13.12
CA SER A 661 -3.08 10.83 12.38
C SER A 661 -3.48 9.56 13.11
N LEU A 662 -4.71 9.50 13.58
CA LEU A 662 -5.22 8.45 14.46
C LEU A 662 -5.93 7.39 13.62
N ALA A 663 -5.96 6.16 14.13
CA ALA A 663 -6.75 5.07 13.59
C ALA A 663 -7.57 4.43 14.72
N PHE A 664 -8.51 3.56 14.35
CA PHE A 664 -9.44 2.92 15.28
C PHE A 664 -8.79 2.00 16.34
N TYR A 665 -7.49 1.69 16.22
CA TYR A 665 -6.73 1.02 17.28
C TYR A 665 -6.07 1.97 18.29
N ASN A 666 -6.13 3.29 18.08
CA ASN A 666 -5.55 4.26 18.99
C ASN A 666 -6.48 4.57 20.19
N THR A 667 -5.93 5.08 21.28
CA THR A 667 -6.67 5.33 22.54
C THR A 667 -6.56 6.77 23.05
N CYS A 668 -7.42 7.15 23.99
CA CYS A 668 -7.34 8.45 24.68
C CYS A 668 -6.04 8.57 25.49
N ASP A 669 -5.56 7.51 26.13
CA ASP A 669 -4.30 7.51 26.88
C ASP A 669 -3.10 7.85 25.98
N GLU A 670 -3.10 7.33 24.75
CA GLU A 670 -2.07 7.65 23.75
C GLU A 670 -2.12 9.13 23.34
N VAL A 671 -3.32 9.70 23.22
CA VAL A 671 -3.53 11.13 22.95
C VAL A 671 -3.03 11.97 24.11
N ASP A 672 -3.30 11.57 25.36
CA ASP A 672 -2.83 12.25 26.56
C ASP A 672 -1.30 12.26 26.65
N ALA A 673 -0.66 11.15 26.28
CA ALA A 673 0.80 11.07 26.20
C ALA A 673 1.36 12.09 25.21
N LEU A 674 0.76 12.23 24.02
CA LEU A 674 1.15 13.25 23.04
C LEU A 674 0.96 14.66 23.60
N VAL A 675 -0.21 14.97 24.17
CA VAL A 675 -0.52 16.31 24.70
C VAL A 675 0.41 16.67 25.86
N SER A 676 0.79 15.72 26.71
CA SER A 676 1.76 15.92 27.79
C SER A 676 3.11 16.39 27.27
N VAL A 677 3.63 15.77 26.19
CA VAL A 677 4.88 16.20 25.55
C VAL A 677 4.74 17.60 24.95
N VAL A 678 3.64 17.89 24.25
CA VAL A 678 3.42 19.21 23.63
C VAL A 678 3.31 20.30 24.69
N ARG A 679 2.61 20.06 25.81
CA ARG A 679 2.53 21.00 26.94
C ARG A 679 3.90 21.26 27.58
N ARG A 680 4.73 20.22 27.72
CA ARG A 680 6.09 20.35 28.24
C ARG A 680 7.00 21.17 27.33
N LEU A 681 6.80 21.12 26.01
CA LEU A 681 7.49 22.00 25.07
C LEU A 681 6.96 23.43 25.17
N SER A 682 5.63 23.59 25.14
CA SER A 682 4.94 24.88 25.28
C SER A 682 5.29 25.64 26.57
N SER A 683 5.62 24.95 27.67
CA SER A 683 6.01 25.63 28.91
C SER A 683 7.48 26.11 28.95
N ARG A 684 8.30 25.69 27.98
CA ARG A 684 9.73 26.04 27.90
C ARG A 684 10.01 27.30 27.06
N ARG A 685 9.09 27.69 26.17
CA ARG A 685 9.19 28.86 25.28
C ARG A 685 7.82 29.49 25.15
#